data_AF-A0A7Z0WEH4-F1
#
_entry.id   AF-A0A7Z0WEH4-F1
#
_cell.length_a   1.000
_cell.length_b   1.000
_cell.length_c   1.000
_cell.angle_alpha   90.00
_cell.angle_beta   90.00
_cell.angle_gamma   90.00
#
_symmetry.space_group_name_H-M   'P 1'
#
loop_
_entity.id
_entity.type
_entity.pdbx_description
1 polymer ?
#
loop_
_entity_poly.entity_id
_entity_poly.type
_entity_poly.pdbx_seq_one_letter_code
_entity_poly.pdbx_strand_id
1 'polypeptide(L)'
;MVSGSGTLLQALLDASAAPDFPVRVVAVGADRAGIEGLARAERAGVPSFVVRLRDHGDRTAWDAALAEAVAEHRPDLVVSAGFMKILGPAVLARFAGRVVNTHPALLPAFPGAHAVADALAHGVAVTGCTVHLVDAGVDTGPIVAQQAVAVAPADDVDALHERIKVVERRLLVDVVARLAREGYTMHGRKVSVGVTDQRRPVRRALIGVSDKAGLLELATGLHANGVEIVSTGGTARTIADAGVPVTPVEQVTGFPESLDGRVKTLHPRVHAGLLADLRKPAHVEQLAGLGIEPFDLLVVNLYPFERTVASGAAPEECVEQIDIGGPAMVRAAAKNHASVAVVVDPTRYDWLLEQVRDGGFTLADRRRLAVEAYRHTASYDIAVATWMGETLAPEEDGGFPSWVGASWQRRNTLRYGENPHQRAALYVAGDVAGGDQGLATAEQLHGKEMSYNNYTDADAAVRAAYDHEQPCVAIIKHANPCGIAVSGVDGSIADAHRRAHACDPLSAFGGVIAANREVTVDMAEQVAEVFTEVIVAPSYADGAVEVLSRKKNVRILVAAPPRRGGAERRAVSGGLLVQSMDLIDAAGDDPASWTLATGKPVDEDVLADLAFAWRTCRAVKSNAIVLAAGGATVGVGMGQVNRVDAARLAVERAGDRAAGSVAASDAFFPFPDGPQLLFDAGVLAIVQPGGSVRDAEVVAAAEAAGASLYLTGTRHFAH
;
A
#
# COMPACT_ATOMS: atom_id res chain seq x y z
N MET A 1 26.59 23.14 -29.25
CA MET A 1 27.90 23.02 -29.93
C MET A 1 27.75 22.16 -31.17
N VAL A 2 28.38 22.52 -32.29
CA VAL A 2 28.21 21.88 -33.61
C VAL A 2 29.53 21.81 -34.40
N SER A 3 29.68 20.80 -35.28
CA SER A 3 30.86 20.66 -36.15
C SER A 3 30.56 20.53 -37.65
N GLY A 4 29.28 20.47 -38.05
CA GLY A 4 28.87 20.17 -39.42
C GLY A 4 27.55 20.82 -39.83
N SER A 5 26.65 20.02 -40.42
CA SER A 5 25.40 20.51 -41.02
C SER A 5 24.42 21.16 -40.06
N GLY A 6 24.50 20.83 -38.76
CA GLY A 6 23.67 21.42 -37.71
C GLY A 6 22.19 21.04 -37.78
N THR A 7 21.83 19.86 -38.28
CA THR A 7 20.42 19.42 -38.35
C THR A 7 19.78 19.21 -36.99
N LEU A 8 20.55 18.76 -35.98
CA LEU A 8 20.12 18.68 -34.58
C LEU A 8 19.94 20.08 -33.96
N LEU A 9 20.83 21.02 -34.29
CA LEU A 9 20.68 22.42 -33.91
C LEU A 9 19.41 23.02 -34.52
N GLN A 10 19.12 22.75 -35.80
CA GLN A 10 17.89 23.24 -36.43
C GLN A 10 16.64 22.79 -35.68
N ALA A 11 16.57 21.52 -35.28
CA ALA A 11 15.42 21.01 -34.53
C ALA A 11 15.22 21.76 -33.19
N LEU A 12 16.32 22.10 -32.50
CA LEU A 12 16.25 22.89 -31.26
C LEU A 12 15.85 24.35 -31.51
N LEU A 13 16.33 24.96 -32.61
CA LEU A 13 15.95 26.32 -33.00
C LEU A 13 14.46 26.40 -33.36
N ASP A 14 13.97 25.45 -34.15
CA ASP A 14 12.56 25.36 -34.55
C ASP A 14 11.66 25.18 -33.32
N ALA A 15 12.05 24.29 -32.39
CA ALA A 15 11.33 24.09 -31.14
C ALA A 15 11.35 25.35 -30.25
N SER A 16 12.49 26.03 -30.16
CA SER A 16 12.63 27.26 -29.36
C SER A 16 11.83 28.45 -29.88
N ALA A 17 11.35 28.40 -31.14
CA ALA A 17 10.45 29.41 -31.69
C ALA A 17 8.99 29.24 -31.21
N ALA A 18 8.63 28.07 -30.66
CA ALA A 18 7.29 27.82 -30.14
C ALA A 18 7.09 28.48 -28.75
N PRO A 19 5.96 29.20 -28.51
CA PRO A 19 5.73 29.94 -27.26
C PRO A 19 5.72 29.08 -25.99
N ASP A 20 5.41 27.80 -26.11
CA ASP A 20 5.27 26.84 -25.02
C ASP A 20 6.52 25.98 -24.79
N PHE A 21 7.56 26.14 -25.63
CA PHE A 21 8.82 25.45 -25.44
C PHE A 21 9.63 26.11 -24.31
N PRO A 22 10.11 25.33 -23.32
CA PRO A 22 10.66 25.87 -22.07
C PRO A 22 12.12 26.37 -22.19
N VAL A 23 12.69 26.35 -23.39
CA VAL A 23 14.13 26.53 -23.62
C VAL A 23 14.34 27.57 -24.71
N ARG A 24 15.37 28.40 -24.54
CA ARG A 24 15.86 29.33 -25.55
C ARG A 24 17.32 29.03 -25.84
N VAL A 25 17.69 28.93 -27.12
CA VAL A 25 19.09 28.82 -27.53
C VAL A 25 19.78 30.18 -27.36
N VAL A 26 20.73 30.28 -26.42
CA VAL A 26 21.42 31.55 -26.11
C VAL A 26 22.68 31.79 -26.93
N ALA A 27 23.33 30.73 -27.42
CA ALA A 27 24.51 30.82 -28.28
C ALA A 27 24.79 29.49 -29.01
N VAL A 28 25.52 29.57 -30.12
CA VAL A 28 26.00 28.40 -30.89
C VAL A 28 27.52 28.44 -31.01
N GLY A 29 28.20 27.56 -30.28
CA GLY A 29 29.64 27.33 -30.40
C GLY A 29 30.01 26.28 -31.46
N ALA A 30 31.09 26.48 -32.20
CA ALA A 30 31.63 25.53 -33.18
C ALA A 30 33.16 25.33 -33.06
N ASP A 31 33.65 24.16 -33.50
CA ASP A 31 35.09 23.84 -33.54
C ASP A 31 35.78 24.32 -34.83
N ARG A 32 35.00 24.85 -35.78
CA ARG A 32 35.47 25.31 -37.09
C ARG A 32 34.52 26.35 -37.68
N ALA A 33 35.06 27.25 -38.49
CA ALA A 33 34.30 28.27 -39.21
C ALA A 33 33.73 27.72 -40.53
N GLY A 34 32.75 28.43 -41.11
CA GLY A 34 32.24 28.15 -42.45
C GLY A 34 31.38 26.89 -42.57
N ILE A 35 30.82 26.40 -41.46
CA ILE A 35 29.89 25.26 -41.45
C ILE A 35 28.43 25.72 -41.52
N GLU A 36 27.59 24.90 -42.13
CA GLU A 36 26.14 25.17 -42.23
C GLU A 36 25.47 25.33 -40.86
N GLY A 37 25.97 24.67 -39.81
CA GLY A 37 25.48 24.87 -38.44
C GLY A 37 25.60 26.32 -37.94
N LEU A 38 26.65 27.05 -38.33
CA LEU A 38 26.79 28.48 -37.99
C LEU A 38 25.85 29.34 -38.84
N ALA A 39 25.68 29.02 -40.12
CA ALA A 39 24.73 29.71 -40.99
C ALA A 39 23.28 29.55 -40.49
N ARG A 40 22.92 28.39 -39.91
CA ARG A 40 21.62 28.19 -39.24
C ARG A 40 21.43 29.10 -38.04
N ALA A 41 22.46 29.26 -37.20
CA ALA A 41 22.42 30.14 -36.04
C ALA A 41 22.23 31.61 -36.46
N GLU A 42 22.96 32.04 -37.48
CA GLU A 42 22.85 33.38 -38.06
C GLU A 42 21.44 33.66 -38.59
N ARG A 43 20.85 32.73 -39.36
CA ARG A 43 19.47 32.85 -39.85
C ARG A 43 18.43 32.93 -38.73
N ALA A 44 18.70 32.33 -37.57
CA ALA A 44 17.84 32.38 -36.40
C ALA A 44 18.13 33.58 -35.46
N GLY A 45 19.10 34.43 -35.80
CA GLY A 45 19.50 35.58 -34.97
C GLY A 45 20.18 35.17 -33.65
N VAL A 46 20.75 33.96 -33.56
CA VAL A 46 21.40 33.46 -32.36
C VAL A 46 22.90 33.76 -32.41
N PRO A 47 23.49 34.35 -31.35
CA PRO A 47 24.93 34.58 -31.28
C PRO A 47 25.74 33.31 -31.52
N SER A 48 26.88 33.42 -32.19
CA SER A 48 27.76 32.28 -32.43
C SER A 48 29.22 32.62 -32.17
N PHE A 49 30.00 31.60 -31.82
CA PHE A 49 31.44 31.71 -31.57
C PHE A 49 32.17 30.48 -32.10
N VAL A 50 33.45 30.64 -32.44
CA VAL A 50 34.28 29.57 -33.00
C VAL A 50 35.56 29.43 -32.18
N VAL A 51 35.81 28.24 -31.64
CA VAL A 51 37.04 27.90 -30.90
C VAL A 51 37.73 26.73 -31.61
N ARG A 52 38.72 27.03 -32.48
CA ARG A 52 39.39 25.99 -33.28
C ARG A 52 40.56 25.42 -32.51
N LEU A 53 40.64 24.10 -32.40
CA LEU A 53 41.75 23.40 -31.73
C LEU A 53 43.13 23.86 -32.22
N ARG A 54 43.28 24.11 -33.53
CA ARG A 54 44.53 24.54 -34.15
C ARG A 54 45.02 25.95 -33.74
N ASP A 55 44.15 26.75 -33.11
CA ASP A 55 44.47 28.12 -32.70
C ASP A 55 45.09 28.16 -31.29
N HIS A 56 45.25 27.00 -30.64
CA HIS A 56 45.80 26.87 -29.29
C HIS A 56 47.01 25.93 -29.28
N GLY A 57 47.94 26.14 -28.34
CA GLY A 57 49.20 25.40 -28.26
C GLY A 57 49.03 23.90 -27.95
N ASP A 58 48.00 23.54 -27.20
CA ASP A 58 47.64 22.16 -26.91
C ASP A 58 46.14 22.00 -26.64
N ARG A 59 45.71 20.76 -26.37
CA ARG A 59 44.31 20.42 -26.10
C ARG A 59 43.80 20.98 -24.78
N THR A 60 44.66 21.13 -23.78
CA THR A 60 44.30 21.66 -22.46
C THR A 60 43.98 23.15 -22.56
N ALA A 61 44.82 23.91 -23.27
CA ALA A 61 44.62 25.32 -23.56
C ALA A 61 43.35 25.56 -24.40
N TRP A 62 43.09 24.69 -25.40
CA TRP A 62 41.85 24.74 -26.18
C TRP A 62 40.61 24.45 -25.32
N ASP A 63 40.67 23.45 -24.44
CA ASP A 63 39.55 23.09 -23.57
C ASP A 63 39.20 24.19 -22.56
N ALA A 64 40.21 24.84 -21.97
CA ALA A 64 40.03 26.01 -21.12
C ALA A 64 39.40 27.19 -21.89
N ALA A 65 39.88 27.48 -23.09
CA ALA A 65 39.32 28.53 -23.94
C ALA A 65 37.87 28.24 -24.35
N LEU A 66 37.55 26.97 -24.64
CA LEU A 66 36.19 26.54 -24.96
C LEU A 66 35.27 26.69 -23.74
N ALA A 67 35.75 26.34 -22.54
CA ALA A 67 34.98 26.50 -21.31
C ALA A 67 34.63 27.97 -21.03
N GLU A 68 35.59 28.89 -21.20
CA GLU A 68 35.37 30.34 -21.04
C GLU A 68 34.39 30.89 -22.08
N ALA A 69 34.57 30.54 -23.36
CA ALA A 69 33.68 30.98 -24.42
C ALA A 69 32.23 30.50 -24.21
N VAL A 70 32.04 29.26 -23.73
CA VAL A 70 30.70 28.76 -23.36
C VAL A 70 30.16 29.51 -22.14
N ALA A 71 30.99 29.79 -21.14
CA ALA A 71 30.58 30.45 -19.89
C ALA A 71 30.13 31.91 -20.08
N GLU A 72 30.71 32.63 -21.03
CA GLU A 72 30.35 34.02 -21.36
C GLU A 72 28.84 34.17 -21.68
N HIS A 73 28.24 33.13 -22.27
CA HIS A 73 26.83 33.10 -22.62
C HIS A 73 25.90 32.58 -21.51
N ARG A 74 26.44 32.25 -20.32
CA ARG A 74 25.70 31.82 -19.12
C ARG A 74 24.62 30.73 -19.39
N PRO A 75 24.96 29.59 -20.01
CA PRO A 75 23.97 28.55 -20.29
C PRO A 75 23.60 27.75 -19.03
N ASP A 76 22.30 27.42 -18.92
CA ASP A 76 21.80 26.45 -17.92
C ASP A 76 22.13 25.01 -18.34
N LEU A 77 22.14 24.73 -19.64
CA LEU A 77 22.42 23.42 -20.24
C LEU A 77 23.29 23.59 -21.50
N VAL A 78 24.30 22.75 -21.66
CA VAL A 78 25.14 22.69 -22.87
C VAL A 78 24.73 21.47 -23.69
N VAL A 79 24.38 21.68 -24.97
CA VAL A 79 24.00 20.59 -25.87
C VAL A 79 25.08 20.37 -26.94
N SER A 80 25.66 19.18 -26.98
CA SER A 80 26.48 18.68 -28.09
C SER A 80 25.56 18.15 -29.18
N ALA A 81 25.33 18.96 -30.22
CA ALA A 81 24.42 18.69 -31.32
C ALA A 81 25.21 18.29 -32.58
N GLY A 82 25.95 17.18 -32.48
CA GLY A 82 26.90 16.74 -33.52
C GLY A 82 28.23 17.49 -33.46
N PHE A 83 28.79 17.63 -32.25
CA PHE A 83 30.11 18.21 -32.03
C PHE A 83 31.18 17.11 -32.06
N MET A 84 32.14 17.20 -32.96
CA MET A 84 33.10 16.12 -33.28
C MET A 84 34.40 16.20 -32.47
N LYS A 85 34.37 16.83 -31.28
CA LYS A 85 35.52 16.96 -30.38
C LYS A 85 35.14 16.47 -28.98
N ILE A 86 36.01 15.67 -28.38
CA ILE A 86 35.88 15.25 -26.98
C ILE A 86 36.15 16.46 -26.08
N LEU A 87 35.20 16.76 -25.20
CA LEU A 87 35.27 17.82 -24.19
C LEU A 87 36.21 17.39 -23.07
N GLY A 88 37.09 18.29 -22.64
CA GLY A 88 38.09 18.01 -21.63
C GLY A 88 37.65 18.43 -20.22
N PRO A 89 38.57 18.27 -19.24
CA PRO A 89 38.28 18.50 -17.83
C PRO A 89 37.79 19.91 -17.48
N ALA A 90 38.22 20.96 -18.17
CA ALA A 90 37.81 22.33 -17.86
C ALA A 90 36.32 22.55 -18.19
N VAL A 91 35.87 22.10 -19.36
CA VAL A 91 34.45 22.16 -19.73
C VAL A 91 33.62 21.28 -18.80
N LEU A 92 34.06 20.04 -18.56
CA LEU A 92 33.31 19.09 -17.73
C LEU A 92 33.23 19.52 -16.26
N ALA A 93 34.27 20.11 -15.69
CA ALA A 93 34.23 20.64 -14.34
C ALA A 93 33.27 21.85 -14.24
N ARG A 94 33.28 22.74 -15.25
CA ARG A 94 32.47 23.95 -15.25
C ARG A 94 30.98 23.68 -15.43
N PHE A 95 30.65 22.68 -16.24
CA PHE A 95 29.28 22.31 -16.61
C PHE A 95 28.92 20.89 -16.18
N ALA A 96 29.53 20.40 -15.09
CA ALA A 96 29.33 19.05 -14.58
C ALA A 96 27.84 18.70 -14.45
N GLY A 97 27.45 17.56 -15.01
CA GLY A 97 26.06 17.10 -15.02
C GLY A 97 25.11 17.94 -15.89
N ARG A 98 25.58 18.96 -16.63
CA ARG A 98 24.77 19.87 -17.45
C ARG A 98 25.16 19.88 -18.93
N VAL A 99 25.94 18.89 -19.37
CA VAL A 99 26.31 18.70 -20.77
C VAL A 99 25.59 17.47 -21.31
N VAL A 100 24.75 17.66 -22.33
CA VAL A 100 23.99 16.59 -22.99
C VAL A 100 24.58 16.35 -24.39
N ASN A 101 24.75 15.09 -24.75
CA ASN A 101 25.12 14.67 -26.09
C ASN A 101 24.09 13.70 -26.66
N THR A 102 24.01 13.65 -27.99
CA THR A 102 23.26 12.64 -28.71
C THR A 102 24.20 11.75 -29.51
N HIS A 103 23.90 10.46 -29.54
CA HIS A 103 24.71 9.43 -30.17
C HIS A 103 23.84 8.55 -31.08
N PRO A 104 24.25 8.26 -32.33
CA PRO A 104 23.44 7.51 -33.30
C PRO A 104 23.56 5.98 -33.14
N ALA A 105 23.50 5.49 -31.89
CA ALA A 105 23.33 4.08 -31.55
C ALA A 105 22.69 3.94 -30.15
N LEU A 106 22.29 2.71 -29.78
CA LEU A 106 21.82 2.37 -28.44
C LEU A 106 23.01 2.08 -27.52
N LEU A 107 23.52 3.11 -26.83
CA LEU A 107 24.59 2.94 -25.85
C LEU A 107 24.19 1.93 -24.75
N PRO A 108 25.13 1.12 -24.23
CA PRO A 108 26.58 1.18 -24.45
C PRO A 108 27.07 0.52 -25.75
N ALA A 109 26.19 0.05 -26.65
CA ALA A 109 26.60 -0.54 -27.91
C ALA A 109 27.08 0.51 -28.92
N PHE A 110 28.14 0.18 -29.66
CA PHE A 110 28.72 0.97 -30.74
C PHE A 110 29.09 2.43 -30.35
N PRO A 111 29.92 2.66 -29.31
CA PRO A 111 30.40 4.00 -28.98
C PRO A 111 31.38 4.51 -30.06
N GLY A 112 31.56 5.82 -30.16
CA GLY A 112 32.51 6.46 -31.07
C GLY A 112 31.96 6.86 -32.44
N ALA A 113 32.81 7.43 -33.28
CA ALA A 113 32.41 8.17 -34.48
C ALA A 113 31.82 7.30 -35.62
N HIS A 114 31.96 5.98 -35.56
CA HIS A 114 31.57 5.05 -36.63
C HIS A 114 30.35 4.18 -36.26
N ALA A 115 29.60 4.56 -35.22
CA ALA A 115 28.53 3.78 -34.61
C ALA A 115 27.54 3.14 -35.60
N VAL A 116 27.09 3.88 -36.62
CA VAL A 116 26.13 3.36 -37.63
C VAL A 116 26.78 2.30 -38.53
N ALA A 117 28.02 2.52 -38.96
CA ALA A 117 28.77 1.57 -39.77
C ALA A 117 29.10 0.31 -38.95
N ASP A 118 29.46 0.48 -37.68
CA ASP A 118 29.76 -0.62 -36.78
C ASP A 118 28.50 -1.47 -36.49
N ALA A 119 27.34 -0.84 -36.33
CA ALA A 119 26.07 -1.54 -36.15
C ALA A 119 25.70 -2.40 -37.37
N LEU A 120 25.87 -1.86 -38.58
CA LEU A 120 25.64 -2.59 -39.83
C LEU A 120 26.64 -3.74 -39.99
N ALA A 121 27.93 -3.49 -39.76
CA ALA A 121 28.97 -4.50 -39.85
C ALA A 121 28.76 -5.65 -38.85
N HIS A 122 28.19 -5.36 -37.68
CA HIS A 122 27.84 -6.36 -36.68
C HIS A 122 26.57 -7.17 -37.03
N GLY A 123 25.73 -6.66 -37.94
CA GLY A 123 24.52 -7.34 -38.38
C GLY A 123 23.37 -7.30 -37.37
N VAL A 124 23.28 -6.25 -36.54
CA VAL A 124 22.17 -6.14 -35.57
C VAL A 124 20.83 -5.86 -36.27
N ALA A 125 19.75 -6.47 -35.78
CA ALA A 125 18.40 -6.19 -36.28
C ALA A 125 17.82 -4.87 -35.74
N VAL A 126 18.38 -4.34 -34.65
CA VAL A 126 17.91 -3.12 -33.98
C VAL A 126 19.13 -2.29 -33.53
N THR A 127 19.09 -1.01 -33.88
CA THR A 127 19.97 0.05 -33.35
C THR A 127 19.07 1.19 -32.83
N GLY A 128 19.55 2.44 -32.82
CA GLY A 128 18.74 3.58 -32.40
C GLY A 128 19.55 4.84 -32.19
N CYS A 129 19.06 5.71 -31.33
CA CYS A 129 19.80 6.86 -30.83
C CYS A 129 19.71 6.94 -29.31
N THR A 130 20.72 7.56 -28.71
CA THR A 130 20.82 7.77 -27.26
C THR A 130 21.07 9.24 -26.97
N VAL A 131 20.30 9.81 -26.04
CA VAL A 131 20.63 11.08 -25.39
C VAL A 131 21.21 10.77 -24.02
N HIS A 132 22.42 11.25 -23.75
CA HIS A 132 23.15 10.97 -22.51
C HIS A 132 23.85 12.23 -21.96
N LEU A 133 24.14 12.23 -20.66
CA LEU A 133 25.03 13.22 -20.06
C LEU A 133 26.48 12.90 -20.45
N VAL A 134 27.28 13.92 -20.73
CA VAL A 134 28.70 13.76 -21.12
C VAL A 134 29.56 13.59 -19.87
N ASP A 135 30.45 12.60 -19.89
CA ASP A 135 31.51 12.39 -18.91
C ASP A 135 32.89 12.43 -19.58
N ALA A 136 33.94 12.04 -18.87
CA ALA A 136 35.31 12.08 -19.39
C ALA A 136 35.64 11.02 -20.45
N GLY A 137 34.76 10.03 -20.65
CA GLY A 137 34.96 8.98 -21.66
C GLY A 137 34.20 9.23 -22.96
N VAL A 138 34.39 8.35 -23.93
CA VAL A 138 33.75 8.44 -25.25
C VAL A 138 32.42 7.70 -25.21
N ASP A 139 31.32 8.46 -25.20
CA ASP A 139 29.95 7.96 -25.17
C ASP A 139 29.67 7.02 -23.98
N THR A 140 30.37 7.23 -22.86
CA THR A 140 30.26 6.41 -21.64
C THR A 140 29.32 6.97 -20.59
N GLY A 141 28.83 8.19 -20.77
CA GLY A 141 28.09 8.86 -19.71
C GLY A 141 26.68 8.32 -19.43
N PRO A 142 26.04 8.78 -18.34
CA PRO A 142 24.72 8.32 -17.93
C PRO A 142 23.63 8.58 -18.97
N ILE A 143 22.88 7.54 -19.30
CA ILE A 143 21.82 7.57 -20.31
C ILE A 143 20.61 8.32 -19.75
N VAL A 144 20.11 9.30 -20.50
CA VAL A 144 18.89 10.06 -20.17
C VAL A 144 17.67 9.44 -20.86
N ALA A 145 17.80 9.16 -22.16
CA ALA A 145 16.75 8.51 -22.95
C ALA A 145 17.34 7.79 -24.17
N GLN A 146 16.62 6.79 -24.66
CA GLN A 146 16.98 6.05 -25.87
C GLN A 146 15.74 5.80 -26.71
N GLN A 147 15.94 5.69 -28.02
CA GLN A 147 14.89 5.26 -28.92
C GLN A 147 15.44 4.28 -29.97
N ALA A 148 14.80 3.12 -30.05
CA ALA A 148 15.17 2.06 -30.98
C ALA A 148 14.73 2.37 -32.42
N VAL A 149 15.53 1.89 -33.38
CA VAL A 149 15.31 1.96 -34.81
C VAL A 149 15.67 0.60 -35.41
N ALA A 150 14.75 0.03 -36.19
CA ALA A 150 15.00 -1.24 -36.88
C ALA A 150 16.00 -1.05 -38.04
N VAL A 151 16.92 -2.02 -38.16
CA VAL A 151 17.86 -2.14 -39.29
C VAL A 151 17.22 -3.04 -40.35
N ALA A 152 17.02 -2.52 -41.55
CA ALA A 152 16.44 -3.28 -42.65
C ALA A 152 17.53 -4.09 -43.38
N PRO A 153 17.20 -5.26 -43.97
CA PRO A 153 18.18 -6.11 -44.65
C PRO A 153 18.93 -5.45 -45.81
N ALA A 154 18.39 -4.38 -46.39
CA ALA A 154 18.96 -3.65 -47.52
C ALA A 154 19.56 -2.29 -47.13
N ASP A 155 19.69 -2.01 -45.83
CA ASP A 155 20.25 -0.73 -45.37
C ASP A 155 21.75 -0.62 -45.67
N ASP A 156 22.13 0.50 -46.27
CA ASP A 156 23.51 1.01 -46.23
C ASP A 156 23.67 2.03 -45.09
N VAL A 157 24.90 2.50 -44.89
CA VAL A 157 25.25 3.44 -43.80
C VAL A 157 24.41 4.72 -43.89
N ASP A 158 24.23 5.28 -45.08
CA ASP A 158 23.55 6.55 -45.27
C ASP A 158 22.04 6.41 -45.03
N ALA A 159 21.41 5.37 -45.57
CA ALA A 159 20.00 5.09 -45.40
C ALA A 159 19.63 4.83 -43.92
N LEU A 160 20.44 4.05 -43.22
CA LEU A 160 20.25 3.80 -41.79
C LEU A 160 20.48 5.08 -40.97
N HIS A 161 21.56 5.82 -41.27
CA HIS A 161 21.89 7.05 -40.55
C HIS A 161 20.81 8.12 -40.71
N GLU A 162 20.24 8.32 -41.90
CA GLU A 162 19.13 9.25 -42.09
C GLU A 162 17.88 8.85 -41.29
N ARG A 163 17.57 7.55 -41.23
CA ARG A 163 16.47 7.05 -40.39
C ARG A 163 16.69 7.31 -38.91
N ILE A 164 17.92 7.07 -38.42
CA ILE A 164 18.30 7.37 -37.04
C ILE A 164 18.19 8.87 -36.76
N LYS A 165 18.69 9.74 -37.65
CA LYS A 165 18.65 11.19 -37.49
C LYS A 165 17.23 11.76 -37.33
N VAL A 166 16.22 11.17 -37.98
CA VAL A 166 14.81 11.58 -37.80
C VAL A 166 14.37 11.38 -36.36
N VAL A 167 14.68 10.20 -35.81
CA VAL A 167 14.34 9.83 -34.43
C VAL A 167 15.15 10.64 -33.43
N GLU A 168 16.44 10.81 -33.72
CA GLU A 168 17.40 11.56 -32.91
C GLU A 168 16.97 13.02 -32.70
N ARG A 169 16.56 13.72 -33.76
CA ARG A 169 16.08 15.11 -33.65
C ARG A 169 14.89 15.25 -32.71
N ARG A 170 13.90 14.35 -32.83
CA ARG A 170 12.72 14.36 -31.96
C ARG A 170 13.12 14.06 -30.51
N LEU A 171 13.87 12.98 -30.30
CA LEU A 171 14.29 12.56 -28.97
C LEU A 171 15.08 13.66 -28.24
N LEU A 172 15.99 14.35 -28.95
CA LEU A 172 16.78 15.44 -28.37
C LEU A 172 15.88 16.61 -27.94
N VAL A 173 14.95 17.04 -28.79
CA VAL A 173 14.01 18.12 -28.46
C VAL A 173 13.16 17.77 -27.24
N ASP A 174 12.60 16.55 -27.21
CA ASP A 174 11.78 16.05 -26.11
C ASP A 174 12.58 16.01 -24.79
N VAL A 175 13.80 15.46 -24.83
CA VAL A 175 14.65 15.37 -23.65
C VAL A 175 15.03 16.75 -23.14
N VAL A 176 15.48 17.67 -24.00
CA VAL A 176 15.86 19.03 -23.58
C VAL A 176 14.67 19.75 -22.95
N ALA A 177 13.47 19.61 -23.52
CA ALA A 177 12.26 20.20 -22.95
C ALA A 177 11.93 19.62 -21.56
N ARG A 178 12.04 18.30 -21.41
CA ARG A 178 11.76 17.62 -20.14
C ARG A 178 12.77 17.97 -19.07
N LEU A 179 14.07 17.97 -19.39
CA LEU A 179 15.12 18.38 -18.45
C LEU A 179 14.91 19.82 -17.96
N ALA A 180 14.47 20.72 -18.86
CA ALA A 180 14.17 22.11 -18.50
C ALA A 180 12.89 22.27 -17.66
N ARG A 181 11.80 21.57 -18.00
CA ARG A 181 10.51 21.66 -17.28
C ARG A 181 10.52 20.96 -15.93
N GLU A 182 11.12 19.77 -15.91
CA GLU A 182 10.96 18.81 -14.82
C GLU A 182 12.20 18.76 -13.92
N GLY A 183 13.35 19.25 -14.39
CA GLY A 183 14.63 19.06 -13.75
C GLY A 183 15.08 17.58 -13.75
N TYR A 184 16.26 17.30 -13.23
CA TYR A 184 16.77 15.94 -13.15
C TYR A 184 17.81 15.77 -12.04
N THR A 185 17.91 14.54 -11.53
CA THR A 185 18.98 14.10 -10.62
C THR A 185 19.75 12.94 -11.23
N MET A 186 20.95 12.74 -10.72
CA MET A 186 21.85 11.66 -11.16
C MET A 186 22.41 10.94 -9.95
N HIS A 187 22.14 9.63 -9.85
CA HIS A 187 22.72 8.76 -8.83
C HIS A 187 23.54 7.67 -9.53
N GLY A 188 24.86 7.77 -9.44
CA GLY A 188 25.77 6.93 -10.23
C GLY A 188 25.51 7.09 -11.73
N ARG A 189 25.09 6.02 -12.41
CA ARG A 189 24.77 6.01 -13.84
C ARG A 189 23.29 6.22 -14.17
N LYS A 190 22.43 6.37 -13.17
CA LYS A 190 20.98 6.51 -13.35
C LYS A 190 20.58 7.98 -13.35
N VAL A 191 19.95 8.43 -14.43
CA VAL A 191 19.31 9.75 -14.52
C VAL A 191 17.82 9.62 -14.23
N SER A 192 17.29 10.47 -13.36
CA SER A 192 15.85 10.56 -13.06
C SER A 192 15.36 11.97 -13.37
N VAL A 193 14.48 12.09 -14.37
CA VAL A 193 13.88 13.36 -14.80
C VAL A 193 12.59 13.60 -14.00
N GLY A 194 12.34 14.82 -13.51
CA GLY A 194 11.19 15.15 -12.65
C GLY A 194 11.45 15.12 -11.14
N VAL A 195 12.70 14.87 -10.76
CA VAL A 195 13.22 14.97 -9.39
C VAL A 195 14.27 16.07 -9.42
N THR A 196 14.20 17.03 -8.50
CA THR A 196 15.26 18.02 -8.29
C THR A 196 15.78 17.88 -6.87
N ASP A 197 17.09 17.82 -6.71
CA ASP A 197 17.77 17.93 -5.40
C ASP A 197 17.83 19.39 -4.91
N GLN A 198 17.21 20.32 -5.65
CA GLN A 198 17.06 21.70 -5.20
C GLN A 198 16.16 21.73 -3.97
N ARG A 199 16.81 22.00 -2.83
CA ARG A 199 16.15 22.21 -1.55
C ARG A 199 15.60 23.63 -1.47
N ARG A 200 14.39 23.76 -0.93
CA ARG A 200 13.78 25.05 -0.62
C ARG A 200 13.97 25.31 0.87
N PRO A 201 14.76 26.33 1.26
CA PRO A 201 14.97 26.68 2.67
C PRO A 201 13.65 26.98 3.36
N VAL A 202 13.55 26.59 4.63
CA VAL A 202 12.43 26.97 5.49
C VAL A 202 12.79 28.27 6.18
N ARG A 203 12.05 29.34 5.93
CA ARG A 203 12.23 30.65 6.58
C ARG A 203 11.10 30.95 7.55
N ARG A 204 9.89 30.50 7.21
CA ARG A 204 8.68 30.77 7.98
C ARG A 204 7.83 29.52 8.13
N ALA A 205 7.54 29.15 9.37
CA ALA A 205 6.76 27.96 9.72
C ALA A 205 5.45 28.35 10.42
N LEU A 206 4.33 27.80 9.98
CA LEU A 206 3.05 27.88 10.68
C LEU A 206 2.83 26.57 11.46
N ILE A 207 2.71 26.67 12.79
CA ILE A 207 2.55 25.51 13.68
C ILE A 207 1.22 25.60 14.42
N GLY A 208 0.37 24.59 14.27
CA GLY A 208 -0.89 24.48 15.00
C GLY A 208 -1.20 23.02 15.29
N VAL A 209 -0.89 22.55 16.50
CA VAL A 209 -0.98 21.13 16.85
C VAL A 209 -1.89 20.90 18.05
N SER A 210 -2.70 19.85 17.99
CA SER A 210 -3.47 19.35 19.12
C SER A 210 -2.58 18.49 20.03
N ASP A 211 -1.95 17.46 19.45
CA ASP A 211 -0.92 16.65 20.10
C ASP A 211 0.41 17.41 20.12
N LYS A 212 0.94 17.63 21.34
CA LYS A 212 2.15 18.42 21.59
C LYS A 212 3.39 17.56 21.77
N ALA A 213 3.32 16.25 21.51
CA ALA A 213 4.49 15.39 21.51
C ALA A 213 5.59 15.95 20.60
N GLY A 214 6.80 16.13 21.15
CA GLY A 214 7.96 16.65 20.42
C GLY A 214 7.88 18.13 20.00
N LEU A 215 6.85 18.89 20.43
CA LEU A 215 6.63 20.27 19.98
C LEU A 215 7.77 21.21 20.40
N LEU A 216 8.30 21.06 21.61
CA LEU A 216 9.32 21.96 22.14
C LEU A 216 10.67 21.74 21.44
N GLU A 217 11.02 20.48 21.20
CA GLU A 217 12.21 20.08 20.45
C GLU A 217 12.13 20.61 19.01
N LEU A 218 10.96 20.46 18.37
CA LEU A 218 10.70 21.00 17.05
C LEU A 218 10.84 22.53 17.02
N ALA A 219 10.15 23.24 17.90
CA ALA A 219 10.16 24.71 17.92
C ALA A 219 11.56 25.27 18.21
N THR A 220 12.28 24.68 19.16
CA THR A 220 13.66 25.05 19.48
C THR A 220 14.58 24.80 18.29
N GLY A 221 14.46 23.64 17.64
CA GLY A 221 15.26 23.30 16.47
C GLY A 221 15.00 24.21 15.27
N LEU A 222 13.74 24.57 15.01
CA LEU A 222 13.37 25.54 13.96
C LEU A 222 13.95 26.93 14.26
N HIS A 223 13.77 27.42 15.49
CA HIS A 223 14.30 28.73 15.90
C HIS A 223 15.82 28.79 15.80
N ALA A 224 16.53 27.74 16.23
CA ALA A 224 17.98 27.65 16.11
C ALA A 224 18.50 27.70 14.66
N ASN A 225 17.66 27.35 13.68
CA ASN A 225 17.95 27.47 12.25
C ASN A 225 17.43 28.78 11.63
N GLY A 226 17.03 29.76 12.45
CA GLY A 226 16.58 31.08 11.99
C GLY A 226 15.18 31.07 11.36
N VAL A 227 14.37 30.05 11.63
CA VAL A 227 12.99 29.98 11.14
C VAL A 227 12.08 30.85 12.03
N GLU A 228 11.32 31.75 11.42
CA GLU A 228 10.23 32.46 12.10
C GLU A 228 9.07 31.49 12.34
N ILE A 229 8.63 31.40 13.59
CA ILE A 229 7.51 30.55 14.00
C ILE A 229 6.26 31.40 14.14
N VAL A 230 5.24 31.09 13.36
CA VAL A 230 3.87 31.59 13.53
C VAL A 230 3.04 30.48 14.16
N SER A 231 2.27 30.77 15.20
CA SER A 231 1.45 29.75 15.87
C SER A 231 0.13 30.29 16.41
N THR A 232 -0.74 29.38 16.87
CA THR A 232 -2.11 29.70 17.31
C THR A 232 -2.32 29.30 18.78
N GLY A 233 -3.11 30.10 19.51
CA GLY A 233 -3.70 29.77 20.81
C GLY A 233 -2.76 29.03 21.79
N GLY A 234 -3.18 27.82 22.20
CA GLY A 234 -2.43 26.99 23.14
C GLY A 234 -1.05 26.51 22.64
N THR A 235 -0.87 26.34 21.32
CA THR A 235 0.43 25.97 20.74
C THR A 235 1.41 27.12 20.89
N ALA A 236 0.99 28.35 20.56
CA ALA A 236 1.80 29.55 20.71
C ALA A 236 2.24 29.77 22.16
N ARG A 237 1.32 29.63 23.12
CA ARG A 237 1.65 29.73 24.56
C ARG A 237 2.71 28.70 24.98
N THR A 238 2.53 27.44 24.60
CA THR A 238 3.48 26.36 24.94
C THR A 238 4.90 26.66 24.43
N ILE A 239 5.01 27.18 23.20
CA ILE A 239 6.29 27.55 22.59
C ILE A 239 6.91 28.78 23.30
N ALA A 240 6.09 29.80 23.57
CA ALA A 240 6.53 31.03 24.24
C ALA A 240 7.00 30.79 25.68
N ASP A 241 6.30 29.93 26.43
CA ASP A 241 6.64 29.57 27.83
C ASP A 241 8.00 28.85 27.91
N ALA A 242 8.42 28.19 26.84
CA ALA A 242 9.75 27.59 26.69
C ALA A 242 10.84 28.60 26.26
N GLY A 243 10.51 29.88 26.12
CA GLY A 243 11.44 30.95 25.76
C GLY A 243 11.74 31.07 24.27
N VAL A 244 11.01 30.34 23.41
CA VAL A 244 11.18 30.42 21.95
C VAL A 244 10.29 31.55 21.40
N PRO A 245 10.85 32.53 20.66
CA PRO A 245 10.06 33.58 20.04
C PRO A 245 9.01 33.02 19.08
N VAL A 246 7.77 33.49 19.22
CA VAL A 246 6.64 33.06 18.40
C VAL A 246 5.79 34.27 18.02
N THR A 247 5.43 34.36 16.75
CA THR A 247 4.47 35.33 16.22
C THR A 247 3.06 34.73 16.37
N PRO A 248 2.17 35.30 17.21
CA PRO A 248 0.79 34.87 17.28
C PRO A 248 0.07 35.10 15.93
N VAL A 249 -0.79 34.18 15.52
CA VAL A 249 -1.53 34.28 14.25
C VAL A 249 -2.39 35.54 14.17
N GLU A 250 -2.87 36.05 15.30
CA GLU A 250 -3.66 37.27 15.43
C GLU A 250 -2.86 38.51 14.98
N GLN A 251 -1.53 38.50 15.15
CA GLN A 251 -0.66 39.56 14.63
C GLN A 251 -0.51 39.45 13.12
N VAL A 252 -0.50 38.23 12.57
CA VAL A 252 -0.46 38.00 11.12
C VAL A 252 -1.78 38.39 10.47
N THR A 253 -2.92 38.08 11.09
CA THR A 253 -4.25 38.36 10.52
C THR A 253 -4.74 39.79 10.79
N GLY A 254 -4.35 40.38 11.93
CA GLY A 254 -4.98 41.58 12.48
C GLY A 254 -6.39 41.33 13.02
N PHE A 255 -6.79 40.06 13.20
CA PHE A 255 -8.11 39.65 13.65
C PHE A 255 -8.00 38.87 14.97
N PRO A 256 -8.76 39.22 16.02
CA PRO A 256 -8.65 38.58 17.32
C PRO A 256 -9.22 37.16 17.32
N GLU A 257 -8.74 36.30 18.23
CA GLU A 257 -9.37 35.01 18.50
C GLU A 257 -10.85 35.22 18.88
N SER A 258 -11.74 34.58 18.14
CA SER A 258 -13.20 34.79 18.24
C SER A 258 -13.92 33.44 18.17
N LEU A 259 -15.12 33.37 18.76
CA LEU A 259 -15.96 32.17 18.77
C LEU A 259 -15.21 30.93 19.30
N ASP A 260 -14.55 31.10 20.44
CA ASP A 260 -13.74 30.07 21.11
C ASP A 260 -12.66 29.45 20.19
N GLY A 261 -12.14 30.26 19.28
CA GLY A 261 -11.05 29.88 18.38
C GLY A 261 -11.49 29.15 17.10
N ARG A 262 -12.80 29.02 16.83
CA ARG A 262 -13.34 28.32 15.64
C ARG A 262 -12.89 28.91 14.30
N VAL A 263 -12.64 30.22 14.24
CA VAL A 263 -12.39 30.94 12.97
C VAL A 263 -10.99 31.55 12.87
N LYS A 264 -10.09 31.27 13.83
CA LYS A 264 -8.82 32.00 13.99
C LYS A 264 -7.85 31.90 12.81
N THR A 265 -7.85 30.79 12.07
CA THR A 265 -6.96 30.59 10.91
C THR A 265 -7.65 30.68 9.55
N LEU A 266 -9.00 30.78 9.53
CA LEU A 266 -9.81 30.89 8.31
C LEU A 266 -9.74 32.31 7.72
N HIS A 267 -8.52 32.77 7.43
CA HIS A 267 -8.23 34.14 7.05
C HIS A 267 -7.35 34.20 5.80
N PRO A 268 -7.59 35.13 4.85
CA PRO A 268 -6.80 35.24 3.63
C PRO A 268 -5.31 35.52 3.89
N ARG A 269 -4.95 36.24 4.97
CA ARG A 269 -3.53 36.45 5.32
C ARG A 269 -2.79 35.15 5.70
N VAL A 270 -3.51 34.13 6.16
CA VAL A 270 -2.95 32.79 6.38
C VAL A 270 -2.96 31.99 5.09
N HIS A 271 -4.14 31.86 4.46
CA HIS A 271 -4.31 30.98 3.30
C HIS A 271 -3.61 31.49 2.04
N ALA A 272 -3.49 32.80 1.81
CA ALA A 272 -2.69 33.34 0.70
C ALA A 272 -1.20 33.00 0.88
N GLY A 273 -0.69 33.08 2.12
CA GLY A 273 0.69 32.68 2.44
C GLY A 273 0.94 31.18 2.23
N LEU A 274 -0.09 30.33 2.39
CA LEU A 274 -0.01 28.89 2.12
C LEU A 274 -0.25 28.53 0.64
N LEU A 275 -1.12 29.25 -0.08
CA LEU A 275 -1.60 28.87 -1.42
C LEU A 275 -0.88 29.56 -2.59
N ALA A 276 -0.14 30.63 -2.33
CA ALA A 276 0.58 31.32 -3.39
C ALA A 276 1.64 30.41 -4.03
N ASP A 277 1.44 30.03 -5.29
CA ASP A 277 2.46 29.33 -6.09
C ASP A 277 3.65 30.25 -6.37
N LEU A 278 4.73 30.09 -5.59
CA LEU A 278 5.93 30.92 -5.66
C LEU A 278 6.77 30.70 -6.92
N ARG A 279 6.38 29.76 -7.80
CA ARG A 279 6.99 29.62 -9.14
C ARG A 279 6.45 30.65 -10.12
N LYS A 280 5.34 31.32 -9.78
CA LYS A 280 4.68 32.34 -10.62
C LYS A 280 5.05 33.73 -10.11
N PRO A 281 5.80 34.55 -10.89
CA PRO A 281 6.13 35.92 -10.49
C PRO A 281 4.91 36.76 -10.10
N ALA A 282 3.80 36.63 -10.84
CA ALA A 282 2.55 37.34 -10.56
C ALA A 282 1.98 37.04 -9.15
N HIS A 283 2.12 35.82 -8.64
CA HIS A 283 1.67 35.48 -7.28
C HIS A 283 2.57 36.11 -6.21
N VAL A 284 3.88 36.16 -6.47
CA VAL A 284 4.87 36.79 -5.58
C VAL A 284 4.62 38.30 -5.49
N GLU A 285 4.39 38.96 -6.62
CA GLU A 285 4.04 40.38 -6.67
C GLU A 285 2.72 40.67 -5.93
N GLN A 286 1.72 39.80 -6.10
CA GLN A 286 0.44 39.94 -5.41
C GLN A 286 0.58 39.79 -3.88
N LEU A 287 1.39 38.83 -3.41
CA LEU A 287 1.69 38.70 -1.97
C LEU A 287 2.36 39.97 -1.42
N ALA A 288 3.34 40.52 -2.15
CA ALA A 288 4.02 41.74 -1.76
C ALA A 288 3.05 42.93 -1.71
N GLY A 289 2.17 43.09 -2.71
CA GLY A 289 1.16 44.15 -2.74
C GLY A 289 0.13 44.06 -1.60
N LEU A 290 -0.13 42.86 -1.09
CA LEU A 290 -1.02 42.63 0.06
C LEU A 290 -0.30 42.69 1.41
N GLY A 291 1.03 42.81 1.43
CA GLY A 291 1.83 42.73 2.66
C GLY A 291 1.64 41.39 3.37
N ILE A 292 1.66 40.28 2.61
CA ILE A 292 1.52 38.92 3.11
C ILE A 292 2.80 38.16 2.80
N GLU A 293 3.47 37.64 3.83
CA GLU A 293 4.63 36.78 3.66
C GLU A 293 4.22 35.32 3.49
N PRO A 294 4.86 34.56 2.58
CA PRO A 294 4.56 33.14 2.38
C PRO A 294 5.03 32.28 3.54
N PHE A 295 4.48 31.07 3.63
CA PHE A 295 4.97 30.02 4.53
C PHE A 295 5.72 28.95 3.73
N ASP A 296 6.83 28.45 4.27
CA ASP A 296 7.59 27.35 3.68
C ASP A 296 7.24 26.01 4.31
N LEU A 297 6.78 26.04 5.57
CA LEU A 297 6.44 24.86 6.36
C LEU A 297 5.10 25.07 7.09
N LEU A 298 4.24 24.07 7.03
CA LEU A 298 3.06 23.91 7.87
C LEU A 298 3.24 22.66 8.73
N VAL A 299 3.08 22.79 10.05
CA VAL A 299 3.03 21.66 10.99
C VAL A 299 1.70 21.67 11.71
N VAL A 300 0.83 20.70 11.37
CA VAL A 300 -0.53 20.62 11.92
C VAL A 300 -0.94 19.17 12.12
N ASN A 301 -1.26 18.78 13.35
CA ASN A 301 -2.01 17.55 13.62
C ASN A 301 -3.42 17.93 14.12
N LEU A 302 -4.41 17.17 13.67
CA LEU A 302 -5.83 17.48 13.89
C LEU A 302 -6.26 17.14 15.32
N TYR A 303 -7.42 17.66 15.71
CA TYR A 303 -8.04 17.29 16.98
C TYR A 303 -8.32 15.78 17.01
N PRO A 304 -8.19 15.12 18.17
CA PRO A 304 -8.25 13.67 18.26
C PRO A 304 -9.70 13.17 18.25
N PHE A 305 -10.47 13.50 17.22
CA PHE A 305 -11.90 13.21 17.09
C PHE A 305 -12.22 11.74 17.38
N GLU A 306 -11.50 10.80 16.75
CA GLU A 306 -11.67 9.37 16.98
C GLU A 306 -11.44 8.98 18.46
N ARG A 307 -10.47 9.59 19.14
CA ARG A 307 -10.22 9.33 20.57
C ARG A 307 -11.33 9.90 21.45
N THR A 308 -11.88 11.06 21.09
CA THR A 308 -13.01 11.66 21.81
C THR A 308 -14.26 10.79 21.69
N VAL A 309 -14.58 10.32 20.49
CA VAL A 309 -15.68 9.37 20.27
C VAL A 309 -15.45 8.09 21.07
N ALA A 310 -14.25 7.50 21.00
CA ALA A 310 -13.90 6.30 21.74
C ALA A 310 -13.95 6.47 23.27
N SER A 311 -13.80 7.69 23.79
CA SER A 311 -13.91 7.99 25.22
C SER A 311 -15.34 7.96 25.76
N GLY A 312 -16.35 7.90 24.88
CA GLY A 312 -17.77 7.96 25.25
C GLY A 312 -18.25 9.38 25.56
N ALA A 313 -17.57 10.40 25.02
CA ALA A 313 -17.97 11.80 25.16
C ALA A 313 -19.37 12.06 24.59
N ALA A 314 -20.07 13.06 25.14
CA ALA A 314 -21.42 13.39 24.69
C ALA A 314 -21.41 13.88 23.22
N PRO A 315 -22.52 13.76 22.47
CA PRO A 315 -22.56 14.17 21.07
C PRO A 315 -22.15 15.63 20.84
N GLU A 316 -22.53 16.53 21.73
CA GLU A 316 -22.16 17.95 21.67
C GLU A 316 -20.64 18.14 21.84
N GLU A 317 -20.02 17.37 22.74
CA GLU A 317 -18.57 17.40 22.95
C GLU A 317 -17.80 16.85 21.75
N CYS A 318 -18.32 15.80 21.12
CA CYS A 318 -17.78 15.27 19.86
C CYS A 318 -17.86 16.31 18.74
N VAL A 319 -18.98 17.04 18.63
CA VAL A 319 -19.15 18.12 17.63
C VAL A 319 -18.13 19.24 17.83
N GLU A 320 -17.82 19.62 19.07
CA GLU A 320 -16.78 20.62 19.36
C GLU A 320 -15.37 20.16 18.95
N GLN A 321 -15.13 18.85 18.82
CA GLN A 321 -13.86 18.30 18.36
C GLN A 321 -13.73 18.23 16.84
N ILE A 322 -14.75 18.66 16.08
CA ILE A 322 -14.68 18.75 14.62
C ILE A 322 -13.85 19.98 14.22
N ASP A 323 -12.58 19.76 13.91
CA ASP A 323 -11.67 20.78 13.42
C ASP A 323 -12.02 21.24 11.99
N ILE A 324 -12.14 22.56 11.81
CA ILE A 324 -12.37 23.21 10.51
C ILE A 324 -11.08 23.85 9.98
N GLY A 325 -10.34 24.55 10.86
CA GLY A 325 -9.15 25.31 10.50
C GLY A 325 -7.97 24.41 10.14
N GLY A 326 -7.75 23.34 10.91
CA GLY A 326 -6.69 22.36 10.69
C GLY A 326 -6.78 21.72 9.29
N PRO A 327 -7.89 21.06 8.93
CA PRO A 327 -8.03 20.45 7.61
C PRO A 327 -7.94 21.47 6.46
N ALA A 328 -8.46 22.68 6.65
CA ALA A 328 -8.35 23.75 5.64
C ALA A 328 -6.88 24.14 5.38
N MET A 329 -6.08 24.32 6.43
CA MET A 329 -4.64 24.64 6.30
C MET A 329 -3.86 23.47 5.71
N VAL A 330 -4.09 22.25 6.18
CA VAL A 330 -3.41 21.03 5.70
C VAL A 330 -3.65 20.84 4.19
N ARG A 331 -4.91 20.94 3.75
CA ARG A 331 -5.28 20.84 2.32
C ARG A 331 -4.68 21.98 1.49
N ALA A 332 -4.63 23.20 2.04
CA ALA A 332 -4.03 24.35 1.37
C ALA A 332 -2.52 24.15 1.12
N ALA A 333 -1.77 23.76 2.15
CA ALA A 333 -0.34 23.49 2.04
C ALA A 333 -0.04 22.29 1.12
N ALA A 334 -0.79 21.19 1.26
CA ALA A 334 -0.64 20.01 0.42
C ALA A 334 -0.90 20.32 -1.07
N LYS A 335 -1.93 21.12 -1.38
CA LYS A 335 -2.20 21.61 -2.74
C LYS A 335 -1.02 22.40 -3.30
N ASN A 336 -0.38 23.23 -2.48
CA ASN A 336 0.75 24.07 -2.87
C ASN A 336 2.12 23.44 -2.52
N HIS A 337 2.24 22.10 -2.56
CA HIS A 337 3.49 21.39 -2.26
C HIS A 337 4.68 21.77 -3.14
N ALA A 338 4.45 22.45 -4.26
CA ALA A 338 5.53 23.05 -5.05
C ALA A 338 6.32 24.10 -4.24
N SER A 339 5.66 24.74 -3.27
CA SER A 339 6.20 25.82 -2.43
C SER A 339 6.28 25.47 -0.95
N VAL A 340 5.31 24.72 -0.40
CA VAL A 340 5.14 24.51 1.04
C VAL A 340 5.36 23.03 1.41
N ALA A 341 6.10 22.75 2.48
CA ALA A 341 6.14 21.44 3.12
C ALA A 341 5.03 21.34 4.18
N VAL A 342 4.31 20.22 4.25
CA VAL A 342 3.25 20.00 5.25
C VAL A 342 3.52 18.74 6.07
N VAL A 343 3.60 18.86 7.39
CA VAL A 343 3.85 17.74 8.28
C VAL A 343 2.69 17.59 9.25
N VAL A 344 2.06 16.41 9.24
CA VAL A 344 0.85 16.12 10.04
C VAL A 344 1.07 15.11 11.17
N ASP A 345 2.27 14.57 11.28
CA ASP A 345 2.62 13.48 12.18
C ASP A 345 3.86 13.85 13.02
N PRO A 346 3.76 13.86 14.36
CA PRO A 346 4.88 14.12 15.25
C PRO A 346 6.09 13.19 15.06
N THR A 347 5.89 11.96 14.61
CA THR A 347 6.98 11.00 14.38
C THR A 347 7.95 11.44 13.28
N ARG A 348 7.58 12.45 12.49
CA ARG A 348 8.41 13.04 11.43
C ARG A 348 9.28 14.20 11.91
N TYR A 349 9.16 14.67 13.14
CA TYR A 349 9.81 15.92 13.57
C TYR A 349 11.35 15.86 13.53
N ASP A 350 11.96 14.73 13.89
CA ASP A 350 13.41 14.57 13.80
C ASP A 350 13.90 14.69 12.34
N TRP A 351 13.25 13.95 11.43
CA TRP A 351 13.55 14.01 10.00
C TRP A 351 13.28 15.40 9.42
N LEU A 352 12.21 16.09 9.85
CA LEU A 352 11.91 17.48 9.47
C LEU A 352 13.09 18.38 9.85
N LEU A 353 13.60 18.30 11.08
CA LEU A 353 14.72 19.10 11.55
C LEU A 353 16.02 18.78 10.81
N GLU A 354 16.25 17.53 10.42
CA GLU A 354 17.33 17.17 9.49
C GLU A 354 17.19 17.89 8.15
N GLN A 355 15.98 17.88 7.55
CA GLN A 355 15.77 18.56 6.27
C GLN A 355 15.99 20.07 6.38
N VAL A 356 15.55 20.70 7.47
CA VAL A 356 15.78 22.14 7.70
C VAL A 356 17.27 22.46 7.80
N ARG A 357 18.03 21.66 8.56
CA ARG A 357 19.50 21.82 8.68
C ARG A 357 20.22 21.65 7.34
N ASP A 358 19.72 20.77 6.48
CA ASP A 358 20.28 20.51 5.14
C ASP A 358 19.89 21.57 4.08
N GLY A 359 19.26 22.68 4.47
CA GLY A 359 18.84 23.73 3.55
C GLY A 359 17.40 23.59 3.05
N GLY A 360 16.60 22.78 3.73
CA GLY A 360 15.16 22.61 3.53
C GLY A 360 14.77 21.41 2.65
N PHE A 361 13.51 21.36 2.24
CA PHE A 361 12.93 20.17 1.59
C PHE A 361 13.18 20.15 0.09
N THR A 362 13.41 18.96 -0.48
CA THR A 362 13.35 18.77 -1.94
C THR A 362 11.91 18.78 -2.44
N LEU A 363 11.70 18.89 -3.76
CA LEU A 363 10.35 18.74 -4.33
C LEU A 363 9.77 17.34 -4.09
N ALA A 364 10.61 16.30 -4.09
CA ALA A 364 10.18 14.93 -3.84
C ALA A 364 9.66 14.77 -2.40
N ASP A 365 10.35 15.36 -1.42
CA ASP A 365 9.93 15.37 -0.02
C ASP A 365 8.55 16.02 0.13
N ARG A 366 8.37 17.22 -0.44
CA ARG A 366 7.10 17.96 -0.33
C ARG A 366 5.94 17.23 -1.00
N ARG A 367 6.18 16.54 -2.13
CA ARG A 367 5.16 15.68 -2.77
C ARG A 367 4.76 14.51 -1.89
N ARG A 368 5.72 13.83 -1.25
CA ARG A 368 5.43 12.73 -0.31
C ARG A 368 4.59 13.23 0.86
N LEU A 369 5.01 14.33 1.47
CA LEU A 369 4.32 15.00 2.57
C LEU A 369 2.88 15.42 2.18
N ALA A 370 2.67 15.94 0.98
CA ALA A 370 1.33 16.29 0.50
C ALA A 370 0.40 15.08 0.33
N VAL A 371 0.94 13.93 -0.11
CA VAL A 371 0.18 12.67 -0.18
C VAL A 371 -0.20 12.19 1.23
N GLU A 372 0.73 12.26 2.18
CA GLU A 372 0.46 11.92 3.59
C GLU A 372 -0.62 12.83 4.19
N ALA A 373 -0.53 14.15 3.95
CA ALA A 373 -1.51 15.13 4.38
C ALA A 373 -2.93 14.87 3.86
N TYR A 374 -3.10 14.58 2.56
CA TYR A 374 -4.43 14.28 2.01
C TYR A 374 -5.01 12.96 2.52
N ARG A 375 -4.16 11.95 2.79
CA ARG A 375 -4.60 10.69 3.43
C ARG A 375 -5.08 10.95 4.84
N HIS A 376 -4.34 11.75 5.61
CA HIS A 376 -4.71 12.12 6.97
C HIS A 376 -6.09 12.81 7.02
N THR A 377 -6.33 13.80 6.16
CA THR A 377 -7.65 14.46 6.11
C THR A 377 -8.75 13.55 5.60
N ALA A 378 -8.48 12.64 4.64
CA ALA A 378 -9.48 11.70 4.16
C ALA A 378 -9.90 10.71 5.25
N SER A 379 -8.96 10.18 6.03
CA SER A 379 -9.26 9.31 7.18
C SER A 379 -10.06 10.05 8.25
N TYR A 380 -9.68 11.30 8.56
CA TYR A 380 -10.41 12.16 9.49
C TYR A 380 -11.87 12.40 9.06
N ASP A 381 -12.08 12.77 7.79
CA ASP A 381 -13.43 13.02 7.26
C ASP A 381 -14.28 11.74 7.23
N ILE A 382 -13.68 10.57 6.98
CA ILE A 382 -14.38 9.26 7.09
C ILE A 382 -14.89 9.06 8.51
N ALA A 383 -14.03 9.25 9.52
CA ALA A 383 -14.41 9.07 10.92
C ALA A 383 -15.55 10.01 11.35
N VAL A 384 -15.47 11.29 10.96
CA VAL A 384 -16.54 12.27 11.23
C VAL A 384 -17.84 11.89 10.52
N ALA A 385 -17.79 11.52 9.23
CA ALA A 385 -18.98 11.16 8.47
C ALA A 385 -19.66 9.89 9.02
N THR A 386 -18.89 8.85 9.35
CA THR A 386 -19.40 7.64 9.98
C THR A 386 -20.07 7.95 11.31
N TRP A 387 -19.39 8.68 12.21
CA TRP A 387 -19.94 9.03 13.51
C TRP A 387 -21.22 9.88 13.40
N MET A 388 -21.27 10.86 12.49
CA MET A 388 -22.47 11.68 12.28
C MET A 388 -23.67 10.84 11.84
N GLY A 389 -23.46 9.91 10.90
CA GLY A 389 -24.53 9.02 10.42
C GLY A 389 -25.00 8.03 11.48
N GLU A 390 -24.11 7.53 12.33
CA GLU A 390 -24.45 6.54 13.36
C GLU A 390 -25.03 7.17 14.64
N THR A 391 -24.56 8.35 15.03
CA THR A 391 -24.86 8.96 16.34
C THR A 391 -25.74 10.20 16.25
N LEU A 392 -25.45 11.11 15.31
CA LEU A 392 -26.12 12.41 15.25
C LEU A 392 -27.43 12.37 14.46
N ALA A 393 -27.46 11.58 13.38
CA ALA A 393 -28.62 11.40 12.52
C ALA A 393 -28.78 9.92 12.12
N PRO A 394 -29.02 9.01 13.09
CA PRO A 394 -29.21 7.59 12.81
C PRO A 394 -30.41 7.37 11.89
N GLU A 395 -30.19 6.59 10.84
CA GLU A 395 -31.25 6.17 9.93
C GLU A 395 -32.04 5.00 10.55
N GLU A 396 -33.36 4.98 10.38
CA GLU A 396 -34.24 3.97 10.99
C GLU A 396 -34.27 2.63 10.22
N ASP A 397 -33.57 2.51 9.09
CA ASP A 397 -33.66 1.35 8.19
C ASP A 397 -32.62 0.26 8.48
N GLY A 398 -33.07 -0.89 8.97
CA GLY A 398 -32.45 -2.20 8.72
C GLY A 398 -31.11 -2.52 9.39
N GLY A 399 -30.57 -1.66 10.25
CA GLY A 399 -29.36 -1.93 11.04
C GLY A 399 -28.02 -1.73 10.30
N PHE A 400 -28.03 -1.14 9.09
CA PHE A 400 -26.83 -0.76 8.34
C PHE A 400 -26.94 0.68 7.83
N PRO A 401 -25.85 1.48 7.83
CA PRO A 401 -25.91 2.87 7.40
C PRO A 401 -26.01 3.02 5.88
N SER A 402 -26.65 4.09 5.40
CA SER A 402 -26.71 4.44 3.96
C SER A 402 -25.36 4.71 3.32
N TRP A 403 -24.34 5.05 4.12
CA TRP A 403 -22.98 5.30 3.67
C TRP A 403 -21.97 4.55 4.54
N VAL A 404 -21.06 3.83 3.89
CA VAL A 404 -19.94 3.12 4.55
C VAL A 404 -18.62 3.62 3.97
N GLY A 405 -17.78 4.18 4.83
CA GLY A 405 -16.41 4.57 4.54
C GLY A 405 -15.40 3.78 5.35
N ALA A 406 -14.24 3.51 4.77
CA ALA A 406 -13.12 2.92 5.50
C ALA A 406 -11.80 3.30 4.83
N SER A 407 -10.75 3.41 5.65
CA SER A 407 -9.38 3.61 5.20
C SER A 407 -8.45 2.64 5.89
N TRP A 408 -7.41 2.21 5.18
CA TRP A 408 -6.41 1.30 5.70
C TRP A 408 -5.00 1.75 5.32
N GLN A 409 -4.03 1.43 6.17
CA GLN A 409 -2.62 1.68 5.94
C GLN A 409 -1.92 0.39 5.54
N ARG A 410 -1.06 0.45 4.53
CA ARG A 410 -0.30 -0.73 4.10
C ARG A 410 0.75 -1.07 5.16
N ARG A 411 0.66 -2.26 5.75
CA ARG A 411 1.69 -2.81 6.65
C ARG A 411 2.85 -3.34 5.82
N ASN A 412 2.62 -4.40 5.04
CA ASN A 412 3.66 -5.07 4.24
C ASN A 412 3.19 -5.32 2.80
N THR A 413 4.11 -5.30 1.84
CA THR A 413 3.89 -5.96 0.54
C THR A 413 4.06 -7.46 0.71
N LEU A 414 3.22 -8.26 0.06
CA LEU A 414 3.34 -9.71 0.06
C LEU A 414 4.07 -10.18 -1.19
N ARG A 415 4.67 -11.37 -1.12
CA ARG A 415 5.41 -11.96 -2.23
C ARG A 415 4.57 -12.09 -3.51
N TYR A 416 3.29 -12.45 -3.35
CA TYR A 416 2.26 -12.54 -4.37
C TYR A 416 0.87 -12.64 -3.69
N GLY A 417 -0.20 -12.58 -4.47
CA GLY A 417 -1.60 -12.77 -4.04
C GLY A 417 -1.96 -14.24 -3.84
N GLU A 418 -3.16 -14.65 -4.26
CA GLU A 418 -3.53 -16.08 -4.22
C GLU A 418 -2.59 -16.93 -5.09
N ASN A 419 -2.15 -16.37 -6.22
CA ASN A 419 -1.29 -17.02 -7.19
C ASN A 419 -0.01 -16.20 -7.48
N PRO A 420 1.12 -16.83 -7.85
CA PRO A 420 2.43 -16.15 -8.03
C PRO A 420 2.47 -14.96 -9.00
N HIS A 421 1.56 -14.91 -9.98
CA HIS A 421 1.50 -13.84 -10.97
C HIS A 421 0.70 -12.62 -10.47
N GLN A 422 -0.02 -12.73 -9.35
CA GLN A 422 -0.81 -11.65 -8.75
C GLN A 422 0.04 -10.93 -7.71
N ARG A 423 0.00 -9.60 -7.68
CA ARG A 423 0.65 -8.81 -6.61
C ARG A 423 -0.31 -8.63 -5.44
N ALA A 424 0.20 -8.59 -4.21
CA ALA A 424 -0.62 -8.36 -3.02
C ALA A 424 0.12 -7.56 -1.93
N ALA A 425 -0.65 -7.06 -0.98
CA ALA A 425 -0.17 -6.37 0.21
C ALA A 425 -1.16 -6.57 1.36
N LEU A 426 -0.65 -6.57 2.58
CA LEU A 426 -1.45 -6.54 3.81
C LEU A 426 -1.71 -5.09 4.19
N TYR A 427 -2.96 -4.81 4.55
CA TYR A 427 -3.40 -3.52 5.07
C TYR A 427 -3.97 -3.69 6.47
N VAL A 428 -3.77 -2.68 7.32
CA VAL A 428 -4.33 -2.60 8.68
C VAL A 428 -5.21 -1.36 8.80
N ALA A 429 -6.26 -1.43 9.61
CA ALA A 429 -6.98 -0.22 9.98
C ALA A 429 -6.01 0.73 10.71
N GLY A 430 -6.19 2.05 10.55
CA GLY A 430 -5.37 3.04 11.26
C GLY A 430 -5.55 2.96 12.78
N ASP A 431 -4.78 3.78 13.52
CA ASP A 431 -4.85 3.91 14.98
C ASP A 431 -6.19 4.50 15.46
N VAL A 432 -7.28 3.75 15.31
CA VAL A 432 -8.48 3.97 16.09
C VAL A 432 -8.11 3.58 17.52
N ALA A 433 -8.18 4.50 18.48
CA ALA A 433 -7.95 4.17 19.88
C ALA A 433 -8.92 3.04 20.29
N GLY A 434 -8.38 1.85 20.53
CA GLY A 434 -9.15 0.60 20.69
C GLY A 434 -9.10 -0.36 19.49
N GLY A 435 -8.16 -0.15 18.56
CA GLY A 435 -8.08 -0.84 17.27
C GLY A 435 -8.34 -2.34 17.34
N ASP A 436 -9.24 -2.81 16.47
CA ASP A 436 -9.56 -4.23 16.34
C ASP A 436 -8.26 -5.03 16.14
N GLN A 437 -7.84 -5.67 17.22
CA GLN A 437 -6.72 -6.60 17.18
C GLN A 437 -7.20 -7.87 16.50
N GLY A 438 -6.43 -8.35 15.53
CA GLY A 438 -6.77 -9.53 14.75
C GLY A 438 -5.57 -10.00 13.98
N LEU A 439 -5.78 -10.86 12.99
CA LEU A 439 -4.68 -11.48 12.28
C LEU A 439 -3.78 -10.48 11.53
N ALA A 440 -4.36 -9.38 11.03
CA ALA A 440 -3.61 -8.34 10.33
C ALA A 440 -2.61 -7.60 11.23
N THR A 441 -2.84 -7.59 12.56
CA THR A 441 -1.97 -6.98 13.58
C THR A 441 -1.20 -8.01 14.41
N ALA A 442 -1.35 -9.31 14.12
CA ALA A 442 -0.66 -10.39 14.81
C ALA A 442 0.87 -10.20 14.84
N GLU A 443 1.48 -10.65 15.93
CA GLU A 443 2.93 -10.70 16.11
C GLU A 443 3.46 -12.02 15.55
N GLN A 444 4.50 -11.95 14.71
CA GLN A 444 5.15 -13.13 14.17
C GLN A 444 6.45 -13.42 14.92
N LEU A 445 6.49 -14.50 15.69
CA LEU A 445 7.63 -14.89 16.53
C LEU A 445 8.72 -15.64 15.75
N HIS A 446 8.37 -16.31 14.65
CA HIS A 446 9.29 -17.16 13.88
C HIS A 446 8.82 -17.34 12.43
N GLY A 447 9.70 -17.89 11.59
CA GLY A 447 9.36 -18.39 10.25
C GLY A 447 9.59 -17.40 9.11
N LYS A 448 9.19 -17.81 7.91
CA LYS A 448 9.23 -16.95 6.71
C LYS A 448 8.12 -15.91 6.75
N GLU A 449 8.20 -14.88 5.91
CA GLU A 449 7.06 -13.97 5.71
C GLU A 449 5.76 -14.73 5.37
N MET A 450 4.65 -14.24 5.93
CA MET A 450 3.30 -14.72 5.63
C MET A 450 2.93 -14.46 4.15
N SER A 451 2.35 -15.45 3.48
CA SER A 451 1.75 -15.28 2.14
C SER A 451 0.28 -14.83 2.23
N TYR A 452 -0.32 -14.45 1.09
CA TYR A 452 -1.75 -14.11 1.03
C TYR A 452 -2.64 -15.25 1.54
N ASN A 453 -2.43 -16.47 1.04
CA ASN A 453 -3.21 -17.65 1.46
C ASN A 453 -2.96 -18.02 2.93
N ASN A 454 -1.76 -17.74 3.47
CA ASN A 454 -1.52 -17.93 4.89
C ASN A 454 -2.42 -17.02 5.74
N TYR A 455 -2.66 -15.78 5.33
CA TYR A 455 -3.58 -14.89 6.04
C TYR A 455 -5.03 -15.39 5.96
N THR A 456 -5.52 -15.77 4.78
CA THR A 456 -6.91 -16.24 4.64
C THR A 456 -7.15 -17.56 5.38
N ASP A 457 -6.19 -18.48 5.37
CA ASP A 457 -6.31 -19.76 6.07
C ASP A 457 -6.20 -19.60 7.59
N ALA A 458 -5.30 -18.73 8.08
CA ALA A 458 -5.18 -18.44 9.50
C ALA A 458 -6.41 -17.71 10.04
N ASP A 459 -7.01 -16.80 9.27
CA ASP A 459 -8.21 -16.07 9.69
C ASP A 459 -9.41 -17.03 9.81
N ALA A 460 -9.57 -17.92 8.83
CA ALA A 460 -10.56 -18.99 8.88
C ALA A 460 -10.31 -19.96 10.05
N ALA A 461 -9.05 -20.31 10.33
CA ALA A 461 -8.70 -21.22 11.43
C ALA A 461 -9.00 -20.61 12.79
N VAL A 462 -8.62 -19.35 12.99
CA VAL A 462 -8.90 -18.61 14.23
C VAL A 462 -10.42 -18.52 14.43
N ARG A 463 -11.19 -18.11 13.43
CA ARG A 463 -12.67 -18.06 13.54
C ARG A 463 -13.23 -19.44 13.92
N ALA A 464 -12.82 -20.50 13.23
CA ALA A 464 -13.30 -21.87 13.52
C ALA A 464 -12.93 -22.35 14.94
N ALA A 465 -11.74 -22.03 15.44
CA ALA A 465 -11.34 -22.42 16.81
C ALA A 465 -12.15 -21.66 17.88
N TYR A 466 -12.47 -20.38 17.63
CA TYR A 466 -13.25 -19.54 18.54
C TYR A 466 -14.77 -19.66 18.39
N ASP A 467 -15.25 -20.39 17.36
CA ASP A 467 -16.65 -20.85 17.29
C ASP A 467 -16.98 -21.83 18.44
N HIS A 468 -16.00 -22.33 19.19
CA HIS A 468 -16.16 -23.21 20.35
C HIS A 468 -15.66 -22.57 21.64
N GLU A 469 -16.39 -22.77 22.74
CA GLU A 469 -16.00 -22.24 24.06
C GLU A 469 -14.96 -23.11 24.75
N GLN A 470 -15.04 -24.44 24.56
CA GLN A 470 -14.07 -25.42 25.06
C GLN A 470 -12.69 -25.21 24.44
N PRO A 471 -11.59 -25.72 25.05
CA PRO A 471 -10.28 -25.76 24.40
C PRO A 471 -10.37 -26.46 23.05
N CYS A 472 -10.12 -25.72 21.98
CA CYS A 472 -10.41 -26.12 20.60
C CYS A 472 -9.20 -25.86 19.71
N VAL A 473 -8.95 -26.80 18.80
CA VAL A 473 -7.96 -26.67 17.73
C VAL A 473 -8.64 -26.88 16.38
N ALA A 474 -8.42 -25.96 15.46
CA ALA A 474 -8.85 -26.04 14.08
C ALA A 474 -7.64 -26.14 13.14
N ILE A 475 -7.69 -27.08 12.20
CA ILE A 475 -6.68 -27.28 11.16
C ILE A 475 -7.33 -26.97 9.82
N ILE A 476 -6.88 -25.90 9.15
CA ILE A 476 -7.41 -25.40 7.89
C ILE A 476 -6.39 -25.58 6.77
N LYS A 477 -6.89 -25.83 5.57
CA LYS A 477 -6.11 -25.76 4.33
C LYS A 477 -7.01 -25.26 3.21
N HIS A 478 -6.59 -24.21 2.51
CA HIS A 478 -7.37 -23.61 1.41
C HIS A 478 -8.80 -23.23 1.85
N ALA A 479 -8.90 -22.49 2.96
CA ALA A 479 -10.13 -22.00 3.58
C ALA A 479 -11.16 -23.08 4.01
N ASN A 480 -10.76 -24.35 4.06
CA ASN A 480 -11.59 -25.47 4.46
C ASN A 480 -10.94 -26.28 5.62
N PRO A 481 -11.73 -26.83 6.55
CA PRO A 481 -11.19 -27.61 7.67
C PRO A 481 -10.77 -29.02 7.25
N CYS A 482 -9.52 -29.36 7.54
CA CYS A 482 -9.02 -30.74 7.53
C CYS A 482 -9.50 -31.49 8.78
N GLY A 483 -9.60 -30.79 9.90
CA GLY A 483 -10.13 -31.33 11.15
C GLY A 483 -10.28 -30.25 12.21
N ILE A 484 -11.32 -30.38 13.02
CA ILE A 484 -11.61 -29.51 14.16
C ILE A 484 -11.94 -30.43 15.34
N ALA A 485 -11.45 -30.09 16.53
CA ALA A 485 -11.80 -30.83 17.73
C ALA A 485 -11.73 -29.95 18.98
N VAL A 486 -12.63 -30.23 19.92
CA VAL A 486 -12.51 -29.80 21.31
C VAL A 486 -11.78 -30.87 22.13
N SER A 487 -11.15 -30.47 23.22
CA SER A 487 -10.44 -31.41 24.09
C SER A 487 -11.42 -32.36 24.80
N GLY A 488 -11.10 -33.66 24.81
CA GLY A 488 -11.78 -34.65 25.67
C GLY A 488 -11.14 -34.79 27.05
N VAL A 489 -10.03 -34.07 27.28
CA VAL A 489 -9.29 -34.03 28.55
C VAL A 489 -9.31 -32.60 29.06
N ASP A 490 -9.81 -32.37 30.27
CA ASP A 490 -9.97 -31.02 30.84
C ASP A 490 -8.68 -30.20 30.75
N GLY A 491 -8.78 -29.03 30.09
CA GLY A 491 -7.69 -28.07 29.92
C GLY A 491 -6.59 -28.44 28.91
N SER A 492 -6.62 -29.62 28.30
CA SER A 492 -5.53 -30.10 27.44
C SER A 492 -5.68 -29.68 25.97
N ILE A 493 -5.09 -28.54 25.57
CA ILE A 493 -5.08 -28.12 24.17
C ILE A 493 -4.36 -29.13 23.25
N ALA A 494 -3.38 -29.86 23.80
CA ALA A 494 -2.63 -30.89 23.09
C ALA A 494 -3.50 -32.12 22.74
N ASP A 495 -4.57 -32.35 23.49
CA ASP A 495 -5.55 -33.39 23.17
C ASP A 495 -6.43 -32.96 21.99
N ALA A 496 -6.98 -31.74 22.04
CA ALA A 496 -7.72 -31.14 20.93
C ALA A 496 -6.92 -31.19 19.62
N HIS A 497 -5.62 -30.86 19.64
CA HIS A 497 -4.76 -30.96 18.45
C HIS A 497 -4.68 -32.40 17.89
N ARG A 498 -4.34 -33.41 18.72
CA ARG A 498 -4.26 -34.81 18.25
C ARG A 498 -5.56 -35.26 17.60
N ARG A 499 -6.68 -34.91 18.21
CA ARG A 499 -8.02 -35.31 17.76
C ARG A 499 -8.40 -34.61 16.45
N ALA A 500 -8.11 -33.31 16.33
CA ALA A 500 -8.30 -32.57 15.08
C ALA A 500 -7.41 -33.14 13.96
N HIS A 501 -6.13 -33.42 14.24
CA HIS A 501 -5.20 -34.00 13.27
C HIS A 501 -5.63 -35.39 12.79
N ALA A 502 -6.21 -36.21 13.68
CA ALA A 502 -6.68 -37.55 13.36
C ALA A 502 -7.86 -37.58 12.36
N CYS A 503 -8.58 -36.46 12.16
CA CYS A 503 -9.67 -36.37 11.17
C CYS A 503 -9.16 -36.71 9.77
N ASP A 504 -8.18 -35.95 9.28
CA ASP A 504 -7.52 -36.15 7.99
C ASP A 504 -6.03 -35.74 8.07
N PRO A 505 -5.15 -36.65 8.53
CA PRO A 505 -3.72 -36.38 8.68
C PRO A 505 -3.03 -36.02 7.36
N LEU A 506 -3.51 -36.58 6.25
CA LEU A 506 -2.94 -36.34 4.93
C LEU A 506 -3.20 -34.90 4.48
N SER A 507 -4.44 -34.41 4.63
CA SER A 507 -4.77 -33.02 4.29
C SER A 507 -4.14 -32.03 5.27
N ALA A 508 -4.03 -32.39 6.55
CA ALA A 508 -3.38 -31.57 7.58
C ALA A 508 -1.89 -31.27 7.27
N PHE A 509 -1.23 -32.10 6.46
CA PHE A 509 0.12 -31.83 5.97
C PHE A 509 0.17 -30.54 5.15
N GLY A 510 0.91 -29.53 5.65
CA GLY A 510 0.99 -28.19 5.08
C GLY A 510 -0.20 -27.30 5.43
N GLY A 511 -0.99 -27.70 6.43
CA GLY A 511 -2.12 -26.91 6.92
C GLY A 511 -1.70 -25.73 7.81
N VAL A 512 -2.71 -24.97 8.19
CA VAL A 512 -2.67 -23.87 9.14
C VAL A 512 -3.44 -24.29 10.39
N ILE A 513 -2.80 -24.16 11.55
CA ILE A 513 -3.35 -24.57 12.84
C ILE A 513 -3.72 -23.32 13.64
N ALA A 514 -4.91 -23.28 14.22
CA ALA A 514 -5.28 -22.29 15.22
C ALA A 514 -5.74 -22.97 16.51
N ALA A 515 -5.30 -22.43 17.65
CA ALA A 515 -5.76 -22.82 18.98
C ALA A 515 -6.47 -21.64 19.65
N ASN A 516 -7.60 -21.89 20.32
CA ASN A 516 -8.31 -20.85 21.08
C ASN A 516 -7.81 -20.71 22.54
N ARG A 517 -6.73 -21.41 22.89
CA ARG A 517 -6.02 -21.36 24.18
C ARG A 517 -4.52 -21.35 23.95
N GLU A 518 -3.76 -21.11 25.02
CA GLU A 518 -2.30 -21.19 25.02
C GLU A 518 -1.80 -22.52 24.42
N VAL A 519 -0.83 -22.46 23.51
CA VAL A 519 -0.16 -23.66 22.98
C VAL A 519 0.89 -24.13 23.99
N THR A 520 0.70 -25.34 24.52
CA THR A 520 1.63 -25.97 25.46
C THR A 520 2.82 -26.60 24.75
N VAL A 521 3.89 -26.91 25.51
CA VAL A 521 5.04 -27.68 25.00
C VAL A 521 4.61 -29.03 24.44
N ASP A 522 3.69 -29.73 25.11
CA ASP A 522 3.18 -31.03 24.64
C ASP A 522 2.46 -30.94 23.29
N MET A 523 1.69 -29.87 23.06
CA MET A 523 1.09 -29.62 21.75
C MET A 523 2.16 -29.24 20.72
N ALA A 524 3.12 -28.39 21.11
CA ALA A 524 4.21 -27.97 20.23
C ALA A 524 5.06 -29.15 19.74
N GLU A 525 5.34 -30.13 20.59
CA GLU A 525 6.07 -31.35 20.21
C GLU A 525 5.29 -32.16 19.16
N GLN A 526 3.97 -32.31 19.32
CA GLN A 526 3.14 -32.97 18.31
C GLN A 526 3.13 -32.21 16.97
N VAL A 527 3.00 -30.89 17.02
CA VAL A 527 3.01 -30.05 15.81
C VAL A 527 4.37 -30.14 15.12
N ALA A 528 5.47 -30.22 15.86
CA ALA A 528 6.82 -30.32 15.30
C ALA A 528 7.07 -31.62 14.52
N GLU A 529 6.28 -32.66 14.73
CA GLU A 529 6.33 -33.90 13.93
C GLU A 529 5.66 -33.75 12.56
N VAL A 530 4.75 -32.78 12.42
CA VAL A 530 3.96 -32.53 11.21
C VAL A 530 4.56 -31.37 10.41
N PHE A 531 4.43 -31.41 9.08
CA PHE A 531 4.72 -30.23 8.27
C PHE A 531 3.56 -29.24 8.40
N THR A 532 3.80 -28.09 9.03
CA THR A 532 2.81 -27.03 9.25
C THR A 532 3.30 -25.72 8.66
N GLU A 533 2.44 -25.02 7.92
CA GLU A 533 2.79 -23.72 7.31
C GLU A 533 2.71 -22.58 8.34
N VAL A 534 1.63 -22.56 9.14
CA VAL A 534 1.33 -21.52 10.13
C VAL A 534 0.69 -22.16 11.37
N ILE A 535 1.06 -21.67 12.55
CA ILE A 535 0.35 -21.91 13.81
C ILE A 535 0.01 -20.57 14.46
N VAL A 536 -1.23 -20.42 14.92
CA VAL A 536 -1.76 -19.20 15.55
C VAL A 536 -2.37 -19.53 16.90
N ALA A 537 -2.04 -18.74 17.93
CA ALA A 537 -2.58 -18.89 19.27
C ALA A 537 -2.65 -17.54 20.01
N PRO A 538 -3.47 -17.43 21.07
CA PRO A 538 -3.46 -16.26 21.95
C PRO A 538 -2.16 -16.13 22.76
N SER A 539 -1.49 -17.24 23.06
CA SER A 539 -0.19 -17.28 23.73
C SER A 539 0.49 -18.64 23.51
N TYR A 540 1.77 -18.72 23.90
CA TYR A 540 2.58 -19.93 23.88
C TYR A 540 3.23 -20.09 25.26
N ALA A 541 3.19 -21.29 25.82
CA ALA A 541 3.88 -21.60 27.06
C ALA A 541 5.41 -21.50 26.89
N ASP A 542 6.12 -21.24 27.98
CA ASP A 542 7.60 -21.23 28.00
C ASP A 542 8.15 -22.53 27.40
N GLY A 543 9.04 -22.42 26.40
CA GLY A 543 9.62 -23.55 25.69
C GLY A 543 8.86 -23.99 24.43
N ALA A 544 7.58 -23.63 24.27
CA ALA A 544 6.75 -24.10 23.15
C ALA A 544 7.20 -23.49 21.81
N VAL A 545 7.58 -22.21 21.81
CA VAL A 545 8.11 -21.53 20.61
C VAL A 545 9.43 -22.17 20.17
N GLU A 546 10.31 -22.49 21.11
CA GLU A 546 11.59 -23.14 20.85
C GLU A 546 11.42 -24.52 20.20
N VAL A 547 10.43 -25.29 20.66
CA VAL A 547 10.07 -26.58 20.04
C VAL A 547 9.63 -26.39 18.59
N LEU A 548 8.69 -25.48 18.35
CA LEU A 548 8.16 -25.20 17.02
C LEU A 548 9.23 -24.64 16.08
N SER A 549 10.12 -23.79 16.59
CA SER A 549 11.22 -23.16 15.83
C SER A 549 12.28 -24.14 15.33
N ARG A 550 12.28 -25.40 15.80
CA ARG A 550 13.07 -26.49 15.20
C ARG A 550 12.78 -26.65 13.70
N LYS A 551 11.57 -26.30 13.25
CA LYS A 551 11.22 -26.18 11.83
C LYS A 551 11.51 -24.76 11.35
N LYS A 552 12.46 -24.60 10.43
CA LYS A 552 12.90 -23.28 9.92
C LYS A 552 11.78 -22.39 9.34
N ASN A 553 10.75 -23.00 8.75
CA ASN A 553 9.80 -22.28 7.89
C ASN A 553 8.42 -22.00 8.50
N VAL A 554 8.08 -22.66 9.62
CA VAL A 554 6.75 -22.52 10.23
C VAL A 554 6.57 -21.08 10.75
N ARG A 555 5.45 -20.44 10.41
CA ARG A 555 5.12 -19.13 10.99
C ARG A 555 4.40 -19.36 12.31
N ILE A 556 4.95 -18.77 13.37
CA ILE A 556 4.38 -18.84 14.72
C ILE A 556 3.79 -17.46 15.01
N LEU A 557 2.48 -17.38 15.17
CA LEU A 557 1.77 -16.11 15.32
C LEU A 557 1.08 -16.01 16.68
N VAL A 558 1.28 -14.88 17.36
CA VAL A 558 0.46 -14.47 18.50
C VAL A 558 -0.62 -13.52 17.99
N ALA A 559 -1.88 -13.88 18.19
CA ALA A 559 -3.03 -13.06 17.81
C ALA A 559 -4.02 -12.96 18.96
N ALA A 560 -4.54 -11.75 19.20
CA ALA A 560 -5.58 -11.54 20.20
C ALA A 560 -6.84 -12.36 19.87
N PRO A 561 -7.61 -12.80 20.89
CA PRO A 561 -8.92 -13.39 20.68
C PRO A 561 -9.80 -12.49 19.78
N PRO A 562 -10.51 -13.06 18.79
CA PRO A 562 -11.36 -12.27 17.91
C PRO A 562 -12.49 -11.61 18.69
N ARG A 563 -12.81 -10.37 18.32
CA ARG A 563 -13.98 -9.67 18.84
C ARG A 563 -15.25 -10.39 18.36
N ARG A 564 -16.19 -10.65 19.27
CA ARG A 564 -17.53 -11.17 18.93
C ARG A 564 -18.40 -10.04 18.36
N GLY A 565 -19.15 -10.34 17.30
CA GLY A 565 -20.06 -9.41 16.63
C GLY A 565 -19.38 -8.37 15.74
N GLY A 566 -20.19 -7.61 15.00
CA GLY A 566 -19.74 -6.67 13.98
C GLY A 566 -20.20 -7.06 12.58
N ALA A 567 -19.71 -6.34 11.58
CA ALA A 567 -20.12 -6.49 10.19
C ALA A 567 -19.04 -7.19 9.35
N GLU A 568 -19.46 -8.18 8.56
CA GLU A 568 -18.66 -8.83 7.53
C GLU A 568 -18.82 -8.08 6.20
N ARG A 569 -17.71 -7.87 5.49
CA ARG A 569 -17.67 -7.15 4.20
C ARG A 569 -17.23 -8.09 3.08
N ARG A 570 -18.04 -8.21 2.03
CA ARG A 570 -17.74 -9.01 0.84
C ARG A 570 -17.76 -8.14 -0.41
N ALA A 571 -16.60 -7.98 -1.04
CA ALA A 571 -16.51 -7.27 -2.31
C ALA A 571 -17.25 -8.01 -3.44
N VAL A 572 -17.94 -7.26 -4.28
CA VAL A 572 -18.58 -7.73 -5.51
C VAL A 572 -18.28 -6.76 -6.65
N SER A 573 -18.44 -7.20 -7.90
CA SER A 573 -18.20 -6.35 -9.07
C SER A 573 -19.04 -5.06 -8.99
N GLY A 574 -18.38 -3.91 -8.87
CA GLY A 574 -19.03 -2.60 -8.80
C GLY A 574 -19.50 -2.16 -7.40
N GLY A 575 -19.30 -2.96 -6.34
CA GLY A 575 -19.78 -2.60 -5.01
C GLY A 575 -19.33 -3.49 -3.86
N LEU A 576 -20.04 -3.40 -2.73
CA LEU A 576 -19.75 -4.09 -1.48
C LEU A 576 -21.06 -4.63 -0.88
N LEU A 577 -21.05 -5.89 -0.44
CA LEU A 577 -22.07 -6.46 0.42
C LEU A 577 -21.59 -6.35 1.89
N VAL A 578 -22.52 -5.99 2.78
CA VAL A 578 -22.28 -5.91 4.22
C VAL A 578 -23.36 -6.70 4.94
N GLN A 579 -22.97 -7.55 5.89
CA GLN A 579 -23.89 -8.34 6.69
C GLN A 579 -23.38 -8.46 8.13
N SER A 580 -24.23 -8.82 9.08
CA SER A 580 -23.78 -9.19 10.42
C SER A 580 -22.93 -10.46 10.35
N MET A 581 -21.89 -10.57 11.18
CA MET A 581 -21.15 -11.82 11.30
C MET A 581 -22.04 -12.92 11.89
N ASP A 582 -22.00 -14.12 11.29
CA ASP A 582 -22.60 -15.32 11.89
C ASP A 582 -21.76 -15.77 13.09
N LEU A 583 -22.35 -15.66 14.29
CA LEU A 583 -21.74 -15.96 15.59
C LEU A 583 -22.20 -17.31 16.17
N ILE A 584 -23.11 -18.00 15.48
CA ILE A 584 -23.74 -19.25 15.96
C ILE A 584 -24.41 -19.03 17.35
N ASP A 585 -25.24 -17.99 17.41
CA ASP A 585 -25.97 -17.53 18.60
C ASP A 585 -27.47 -17.31 18.34
N ALA A 586 -28.00 -17.81 17.22
CA ALA A 586 -29.42 -17.76 16.93
C ALA A 586 -30.20 -18.72 17.85
N ALA A 587 -31.51 -18.54 17.93
CA ALA A 587 -32.36 -19.34 18.81
C ALA A 587 -32.27 -20.85 18.54
N GLY A 588 -32.05 -21.26 17.29
CA GLY A 588 -31.86 -22.66 16.90
C GLY A 588 -30.46 -23.23 17.14
N ASP A 589 -29.51 -22.44 17.65
CA ASP A 589 -28.14 -22.91 17.87
C ASP A 589 -27.94 -23.57 19.24
N ASP A 590 -28.87 -23.34 20.17
CA ASP A 590 -28.94 -24.05 21.45
C ASP A 590 -29.63 -25.42 21.26
N PRO A 591 -28.97 -26.55 21.57
CA PRO A 591 -29.59 -27.87 21.52
C PRO A 591 -30.88 -28.01 22.33
N ALA A 592 -31.08 -27.19 23.37
CA ALA A 592 -32.29 -27.17 24.16
C ALA A 592 -33.54 -26.69 23.38
N SER A 593 -33.35 -25.99 22.26
CA SER A 593 -34.45 -25.51 21.40
C SER A 593 -34.75 -26.44 20.22
N TRP A 594 -33.96 -27.49 20.02
CA TRP A 594 -34.10 -28.38 18.88
C TRP A 594 -35.36 -29.23 18.97
N THR A 595 -36.00 -29.44 17.81
CA THR A 595 -37.14 -30.34 17.70
C THR A 595 -36.66 -31.73 17.29
N LEU A 596 -36.92 -32.74 18.14
CA LEU A 596 -36.75 -34.14 17.75
C LEU A 596 -37.89 -34.52 16.78
N ALA A 597 -37.58 -34.56 15.48
CA ALA A 597 -38.57 -34.87 14.45
C ALA A 597 -38.94 -36.36 14.42
N THR A 598 -37.97 -37.23 14.67
CA THR A 598 -38.20 -38.68 14.83
C THR A 598 -37.04 -39.38 15.53
N GLY A 599 -37.23 -40.65 15.90
CA GLY A 599 -36.29 -41.46 16.66
C GLY A 599 -36.47 -41.31 18.18
N LYS A 600 -35.51 -41.84 18.94
CA LYS A 600 -35.47 -41.67 20.40
C LYS A 600 -34.59 -40.47 20.76
N PRO A 601 -34.87 -39.74 21.85
CA PRO A 601 -33.91 -38.80 22.39
C PRO A 601 -32.55 -39.50 22.58
N VAL A 602 -31.49 -38.88 22.05
CA VAL A 602 -30.12 -39.39 22.23
C VAL A 602 -29.63 -39.08 23.64
N ASP A 603 -28.57 -39.76 24.08
CA ASP A 603 -27.93 -39.46 25.36
C ASP A 603 -27.13 -38.14 25.32
N GLU A 604 -26.64 -37.71 26.48
CA GLU A 604 -25.95 -36.42 26.63
C GLU A 604 -24.65 -36.35 25.81
N ASP A 605 -23.91 -37.46 25.68
CA ASP A 605 -22.66 -37.50 24.93
C ASP A 605 -22.93 -37.37 23.42
N VAL A 606 -23.93 -38.09 22.90
CA VAL A 606 -24.35 -37.99 21.49
C VAL A 606 -24.97 -36.62 21.20
N LEU A 607 -25.70 -36.03 22.14
CA LEU A 607 -26.23 -34.66 21.98
C LEU A 607 -25.11 -33.62 21.96
N ALA A 608 -24.08 -33.78 22.81
CA ALA A 608 -22.91 -32.92 22.81
C ALA A 608 -22.12 -33.03 21.49
N ASP A 609 -22.03 -34.23 20.92
CA ASP A 609 -21.44 -34.44 19.59
C ASP A 609 -22.26 -33.77 18.48
N LEU A 610 -23.61 -33.84 18.53
CA LEU A 610 -24.46 -33.13 17.58
C LEU A 610 -24.28 -31.62 17.70
N ALA A 611 -24.21 -31.09 18.92
CA ALA A 611 -23.96 -29.67 19.19
C ALA A 611 -22.59 -29.23 18.67
N PHE A 612 -21.55 -30.03 18.90
CA PHE A 612 -20.23 -29.81 18.35
C PHE A 612 -20.27 -29.79 16.81
N ALA A 613 -20.84 -30.83 16.19
CA ALA A 613 -20.95 -30.93 14.73
C ALA A 613 -21.74 -29.76 14.13
N TRP A 614 -22.84 -29.35 14.77
CA TRP A 614 -23.66 -28.21 14.36
C TRP A 614 -22.84 -26.92 14.29
N ARG A 615 -22.16 -26.56 15.38
CA ARG A 615 -21.32 -25.36 15.45
C ARG A 615 -20.15 -25.43 14.45
N THR A 616 -19.47 -26.58 14.37
CA THR A 616 -18.36 -26.79 13.43
C THR A 616 -18.80 -26.63 11.98
N CYS A 617 -20.03 -26.98 11.63
CA CYS A 617 -20.53 -26.94 10.26
C CYS A 617 -20.49 -25.52 9.65
N ARG A 618 -20.59 -24.46 10.47
CA ARG A 618 -20.47 -23.07 10.03
C ARG A 618 -19.14 -22.76 9.35
N ALA A 619 -18.05 -23.40 9.80
CA ALA A 619 -16.71 -23.18 9.25
C ALA A 619 -16.47 -23.88 7.90
N VAL A 620 -17.31 -24.86 7.56
CA VAL A 620 -17.21 -25.64 6.33
C VAL A 620 -17.95 -24.91 5.21
N LYS A 621 -17.32 -24.78 4.03
CA LYS A 621 -17.97 -24.14 2.88
C LYS A 621 -19.15 -24.96 2.39
N SER A 622 -20.24 -24.29 2.03
CA SER A 622 -21.51 -24.89 1.64
C SER A 622 -21.47 -25.55 0.24
N ASN A 623 -22.25 -26.59 -0.02
CA ASN A 623 -23.03 -27.35 0.96
C ASN A 623 -22.11 -28.22 1.82
N ALA A 624 -22.37 -28.24 3.14
CA ALA A 624 -21.52 -28.90 4.12
C ALA A 624 -22.23 -30.02 4.88
N ILE A 625 -21.49 -31.12 5.10
CA ILE A 625 -21.85 -32.22 6.00
C ILE A 625 -20.66 -32.51 6.91
N VAL A 626 -20.87 -32.49 8.22
CA VAL A 626 -19.85 -32.79 9.23
C VAL A 626 -20.24 -34.04 9.98
N LEU A 627 -19.37 -35.06 10.00
CA LEU A 627 -19.48 -36.22 10.87
C LEU A 627 -18.56 -36.00 12.08
N ALA A 628 -19.07 -36.25 13.28
CA ALA A 628 -18.30 -36.07 14.51
C ALA A 628 -18.50 -37.21 15.51
N ALA A 629 -17.49 -37.43 16.35
CA ALA A 629 -17.54 -38.36 17.47
C ALA A 629 -16.61 -37.89 18.61
N GLY A 630 -17.11 -37.92 19.85
CA GLY A 630 -16.46 -37.52 21.10
C GLY A 630 -16.07 -36.04 21.21
N GLY A 631 -16.52 -35.16 20.31
CA GLY A 631 -16.10 -33.76 20.20
C GLY A 631 -14.99 -33.52 19.17
N ALA A 632 -14.85 -34.40 18.18
CA ALA A 632 -13.92 -34.22 17.07
C ALA A 632 -14.58 -34.58 15.74
N THR A 633 -14.23 -33.85 14.69
CA THR A 633 -14.63 -34.22 13.32
C THR A 633 -13.96 -35.54 12.94
N VAL A 634 -14.72 -36.46 12.36
CA VAL A 634 -14.20 -37.72 11.81
C VAL A 634 -14.29 -37.78 10.29
N GLY A 635 -15.19 -37.01 9.68
CA GLY A 635 -15.29 -36.85 8.23
C GLY A 635 -16.01 -35.55 7.87
N VAL A 636 -15.54 -34.87 6.81
CA VAL A 636 -16.09 -33.57 6.39
C VAL A 636 -16.30 -33.54 4.88
N GLY A 637 -17.56 -33.37 4.48
CA GLY A 637 -17.97 -33.07 3.13
C GLY A 637 -18.12 -31.56 2.95
N MET A 638 -17.32 -30.97 2.07
CA MET A 638 -17.15 -29.51 1.97
C MET A 638 -17.32 -29.01 0.53
N GLY A 639 -17.91 -27.83 0.37
CA GLY A 639 -17.92 -27.03 -0.85
C GLY A 639 -18.66 -27.65 -2.03
N GLN A 640 -19.62 -28.56 -1.78
CA GLN A 640 -20.30 -29.27 -2.85
C GLN A 640 -21.54 -28.51 -3.35
N VAL A 641 -21.72 -28.49 -4.67
CA VAL A 641 -22.93 -27.93 -5.29
C VAL A 641 -24.19 -28.76 -4.98
N ASN A 642 -24.03 -30.04 -4.65
CA ASN A 642 -25.11 -30.96 -4.29
C ASN A 642 -24.86 -31.59 -2.91
N ARG A 643 -25.89 -31.63 -2.06
CA ARG A 643 -25.78 -32.06 -0.67
C ARG A 643 -25.52 -33.55 -0.49
N VAL A 644 -26.05 -34.40 -1.38
CA VAL A 644 -25.75 -35.85 -1.34
C VAL A 644 -24.28 -36.14 -1.65
N ASP A 645 -23.63 -35.32 -2.48
CA ASP A 645 -22.19 -35.45 -2.74
C ASP A 645 -21.36 -34.98 -1.53
N ALA A 646 -21.83 -33.98 -0.78
CA ALA A 646 -21.22 -33.63 0.50
C ALA A 646 -21.35 -34.78 1.50
N ALA A 647 -22.53 -35.41 1.61
CA ALA A 647 -22.74 -36.57 2.48
C ALA A 647 -21.82 -37.74 2.10
N ARG A 648 -21.74 -38.07 0.81
CA ARG A 648 -20.84 -39.11 0.28
C ARG A 648 -19.38 -38.82 0.64
N LEU A 649 -18.91 -37.60 0.37
CA LEU A 649 -17.54 -37.19 0.64
C LEU A 649 -17.21 -37.27 2.15
N ALA A 650 -18.16 -36.91 3.00
CA ALA A 650 -17.97 -36.96 4.45
C ALA A 650 -17.83 -38.40 4.96
N VAL A 651 -18.68 -39.32 4.46
CA VAL A 651 -18.60 -40.76 4.77
C VAL A 651 -17.31 -41.38 4.25
N GLU A 652 -16.94 -41.11 2.99
CA GLU A 652 -15.71 -41.63 2.38
C GLU A 652 -14.46 -41.20 3.16
N ARG A 653 -14.42 -39.95 3.65
CA ARG A 653 -13.31 -39.44 4.47
C ARG A 653 -13.30 -40.00 5.89
N ALA A 654 -14.46 -40.26 6.47
CA ALA A 654 -14.57 -40.89 7.78
C ALA A 654 -14.09 -42.35 7.75
N GLY A 655 -14.40 -43.08 6.66
CA GLY A 655 -14.16 -44.52 6.58
C GLY A 655 -14.92 -45.25 7.68
N ASP A 656 -14.26 -46.21 8.34
CA ASP A 656 -14.87 -47.00 9.43
C ASP A 656 -15.34 -46.15 10.62
N ARG A 657 -14.85 -44.91 10.75
CA ARG A 657 -15.25 -43.97 11.82
C ARG A 657 -16.61 -43.32 11.59
N ALA A 658 -17.23 -43.51 10.42
CA ALA A 658 -18.59 -43.04 10.16
C ALA A 658 -19.62 -43.80 11.00
N ALA A 659 -19.41 -45.11 11.19
CA ALA A 659 -20.28 -45.94 11.99
C ALA A 659 -20.19 -45.52 13.46
N GLY A 660 -21.33 -45.20 14.08
CA GLY A 660 -21.40 -44.72 15.45
C GLY A 660 -21.16 -43.22 15.60
N SER A 661 -20.88 -42.48 14.52
CA SER A 661 -20.76 -41.02 14.58
C SER A 661 -22.14 -40.34 14.53
N VAL A 662 -22.16 -39.04 14.75
CA VAL A 662 -23.31 -38.17 14.43
C VAL A 662 -23.04 -37.38 13.16
N ALA A 663 -24.05 -36.74 12.58
CA ALA A 663 -23.86 -35.81 11.47
C ALA A 663 -24.62 -34.49 11.64
N ALA A 664 -24.01 -33.39 11.19
CA ALA A 664 -24.65 -32.09 11.04
C ALA A 664 -24.67 -31.66 9.57
N SER A 665 -25.73 -30.96 9.18
CA SER A 665 -25.92 -30.40 7.83
C SER A 665 -26.18 -28.91 7.91
N ASP A 666 -25.35 -28.09 7.25
CA ASP A 666 -25.42 -26.62 7.34
C ASP A 666 -26.75 -26.02 6.84
N ALA A 667 -27.43 -26.74 5.95
CA ALA A 667 -28.79 -26.45 5.53
C ALA A 667 -29.66 -27.72 5.47
N PHE A 668 -30.95 -27.57 5.19
CA PHE A 668 -31.88 -28.69 5.11
C PHE A 668 -31.51 -29.67 3.99
N PHE A 669 -31.88 -30.94 4.15
CA PHE A 669 -31.80 -31.94 3.09
C PHE A 669 -32.95 -31.78 2.09
N PRO A 670 -32.66 -31.53 0.80
CA PRO A 670 -33.71 -31.35 -0.20
C PRO A 670 -34.41 -32.68 -0.57
N PHE A 671 -33.74 -33.81 -0.37
CA PHE A 671 -34.19 -35.16 -0.70
C PHE A 671 -33.68 -36.15 0.37
N PRO A 672 -34.32 -37.33 0.51
CA PRO A 672 -33.93 -38.34 1.50
C PRO A 672 -32.63 -39.10 1.16
N ASP A 673 -32.06 -38.93 -0.04
CA ASP A 673 -30.86 -39.63 -0.49
C ASP A 673 -29.60 -39.29 0.33
N GLY A 674 -29.42 -38.02 0.69
CA GLY A 674 -28.34 -37.58 1.57
C GLY A 674 -28.40 -38.23 2.96
N PRO A 675 -29.51 -38.09 3.70
CA PRO A 675 -29.71 -38.75 5.00
C PRO A 675 -29.60 -40.27 4.92
N GLN A 676 -30.22 -40.89 3.90
CA GLN A 676 -30.15 -42.35 3.72
C GLN A 676 -28.70 -42.82 3.60
N LEU A 677 -27.87 -42.12 2.82
CA LEU A 677 -26.45 -42.45 2.69
C LEU A 677 -25.71 -42.38 4.03
N LEU A 678 -26.03 -41.40 4.88
CA LEU A 678 -25.43 -41.27 6.21
C LEU A 678 -25.87 -42.41 7.13
N PHE A 679 -27.15 -42.78 7.11
CA PHE A 679 -27.67 -43.90 7.90
C PHE A 679 -27.11 -45.25 7.43
N ASP A 680 -26.99 -45.46 6.12
CA ASP A 680 -26.37 -46.67 5.54
C ASP A 680 -24.90 -46.82 5.98
N ALA A 681 -24.23 -45.70 6.28
CA ALA A 681 -22.88 -45.66 6.83
C ALA A 681 -22.82 -45.84 8.36
N GLY A 682 -23.96 -46.00 9.03
CA GLY A 682 -24.06 -46.24 10.47
C GLY A 682 -24.06 -44.98 11.34
N VAL A 683 -24.38 -43.81 10.79
CA VAL A 683 -24.56 -42.58 11.58
C VAL A 683 -25.76 -42.72 12.52
N LEU A 684 -25.59 -42.42 13.80
CA LEU A 684 -26.59 -42.63 14.85
C LEU A 684 -27.71 -41.57 14.83
N ALA A 685 -27.32 -40.32 14.58
CA ALA A 685 -28.22 -39.18 14.64
C ALA A 685 -27.78 -38.07 13.69
N ILE A 686 -28.75 -37.30 13.20
CA ILE A 686 -28.55 -36.16 12.31
C ILE A 686 -29.18 -34.90 12.92
N VAL A 687 -28.48 -33.77 12.82
CA VAL A 687 -29.03 -32.43 13.06
C VAL A 687 -29.00 -31.59 11.78
N GLN A 688 -30.12 -30.91 11.48
CA GLN A 688 -30.26 -30.02 10.32
C GLN A 688 -31.26 -28.88 10.63
N PRO A 689 -31.39 -27.83 9.80
CA PRO A 689 -32.40 -26.81 10.02
C PRO A 689 -33.84 -27.29 9.89
N GLY A 690 -34.13 -28.14 8.90
CA GLY A 690 -35.50 -28.31 8.39
C GLY A 690 -35.99 -27.11 7.57
N GLY A 691 -37.28 -27.11 7.23
CA GLY A 691 -37.93 -26.09 6.40
C GLY A 691 -38.08 -26.46 4.93
N SER A 692 -37.78 -27.71 4.54
CA SER A 692 -38.07 -28.19 3.19
C SER A 692 -39.55 -28.57 3.06
N VAL A 693 -40.13 -28.35 1.87
CA VAL A 693 -41.45 -28.93 1.53
C VAL A 693 -41.43 -30.48 1.54
N ARG A 694 -40.24 -31.08 1.55
CA ARG A 694 -40.00 -32.53 1.60
C ARG A 694 -39.46 -33.02 2.95
N ASP A 695 -39.54 -32.23 4.01
CA ASP A 695 -39.06 -32.66 5.33
C ASP A 695 -39.71 -33.98 5.77
N ALA A 696 -40.99 -34.20 5.44
CA ALA A 696 -41.68 -35.46 5.73
C ALA A 696 -41.03 -36.69 5.06
N GLU A 697 -40.48 -36.56 3.85
CA GLU A 697 -39.75 -37.65 3.16
C GLU A 697 -38.42 -37.94 3.85
N VAL A 698 -37.71 -36.91 4.32
CA VAL A 698 -36.44 -37.03 5.05
C VAL A 698 -36.67 -37.65 6.44
N VAL A 699 -37.71 -37.23 7.15
CA VAL A 699 -38.12 -37.80 8.44
C VAL A 699 -38.47 -39.27 8.28
N ALA A 700 -39.23 -39.64 7.25
CA ALA A 700 -39.57 -41.03 6.96
C ALA A 700 -38.33 -41.91 6.68
N ALA A 701 -37.29 -41.36 6.04
CA ALA A 701 -36.04 -42.09 5.83
C ALA A 701 -35.29 -42.34 7.15
N ALA A 702 -35.25 -41.35 8.05
CA ALA A 702 -34.68 -41.52 9.39
C ALA A 702 -35.48 -42.54 10.24
N GLU A 703 -36.81 -42.52 10.15
CA GLU A 703 -37.68 -43.52 10.77
C GLU A 703 -37.38 -44.93 10.30
N ALA A 704 -37.27 -45.12 8.98
CA ALA A 704 -36.97 -46.41 8.38
C ALA A 704 -35.58 -46.93 8.80
N ALA A 705 -34.62 -46.04 9.01
CA ALA A 705 -33.29 -46.36 9.52
C ALA A 705 -33.24 -46.56 11.06
N GLY A 706 -34.30 -46.19 11.79
CA GLY A 706 -34.32 -46.21 13.26
C GLY A 706 -33.39 -45.18 13.90
N ALA A 707 -33.03 -44.13 13.17
CA ALA A 707 -32.08 -43.09 13.60
C ALA A 707 -32.80 -41.84 14.11
N SER A 708 -32.10 -41.04 14.92
CA SER A 708 -32.66 -39.81 15.47
C SER A 708 -32.38 -38.60 14.57
N LEU A 709 -33.40 -37.77 14.36
CA LEU A 709 -33.30 -36.57 13.52
C LEU A 709 -33.78 -35.33 14.28
N TYR A 710 -32.92 -34.33 14.37
CA TYR A 710 -33.18 -33.05 15.03
C TYR A 710 -33.30 -31.91 14.01
N LEU A 711 -34.28 -31.03 14.24
CA LEU A 711 -34.51 -29.82 13.46
C LEU A 711 -34.21 -28.58 14.30
N THR A 712 -33.32 -27.71 13.82
CA THR A 712 -32.87 -26.50 14.53
C THR A 712 -33.66 -25.25 14.16
N GLY A 713 -34.26 -25.21 12.96
CA GLY A 713 -34.87 -23.99 12.41
C GLY A 713 -33.87 -22.88 12.04
N THR A 714 -32.57 -23.10 12.18
CA THR A 714 -31.49 -22.13 11.90
C THR A 714 -30.54 -22.68 10.84
N ARG A 715 -29.96 -21.85 9.98
CA ARG A 715 -29.08 -22.27 8.87
C ARG A 715 -27.77 -21.48 8.87
N HIS A 716 -26.64 -22.15 8.63
CA HIS A 716 -25.30 -21.55 8.59
C HIS A 716 -24.60 -21.75 7.24
N PHE A 717 -25.06 -21.05 6.19
CA PHE A 717 -24.36 -21.08 4.91
C PHE A 717 -23.06 -20.24 4.95
N ALA A 718 -21.99 -20.78 4.35
CA ALA A 718 -20.69 -20.11 4.25
C ALA A 718 -20.05 -20.34 2.87
N HIS A 719 -19.51 -19.28 2.24
CA HIS A 719 -18.96 -19.32 0.88
C HIS A 719 -17.60 -18.65 0.76
#